data_AF-W1VKN5-F1
#
_entry.id   AF-W1VKN5-F1
#
_cell.length_a   1.000
_cell.length_b   1.000
_cell.length_c   1.000
_cell.angle_alpha   90.00
_cell.angle_beta   90.00
_cell.angle_gamma   90.00
#
_symmetry.space_group_name_H-M   'P 1'
#
loop_
_entity.id
_entity.type
_entity.pdbx_description
1 polymer ?
#
loop_
_entity_poly.entity_id
_entity_poly.type
_entity_poly.pdbx_seq_one_letter_code
_entity_poly.pdbx_strand_id
1 'polypeptide(L)'
;MAIIDSGIDPEHQDMHLDSSARDKAKIKTVNPAPEAHFNEKVPAGYNYADENYVVKDATKDQHGMHVAGIVAANGSLDGETAEQAWAKGRLDGVAPNAQLLAMKVFSNSGGGARDADIIAAIEDSAKLGADVLNLSLGSPNGLNDTSDGTYRALAKARQAGAIVDIAAGNAGLSFSSDESTSDLLGVLDDAALGSPSSNADAFTIASIENTTVTQPQAYRVIDGSEQGMLYSLQSGTADGQDHPLVDVGLGRPENYTAGQDLAGAYALVERGEITFADKLANAVEHGAGGVLVFNNAAGGDELLSMAGIDSYTVAGGSIPRSKALELRQALEQNKDVSIRLTTEVLVSDNDKALTPSSFTSWGPTPSLDFKPQLAGIGGEVYSTLNDNRYGTKSGTSMATPNVSGMASLMVEEYAQRFPSLSATERAELIRVALMNTAQIPTDAQSVPYSPRQVGAGLAQVDKAMATSVYATVEDQPDKAAVALRQIDGARSFTVTLTNRSDKDVRYTVPAQQVVGESNEAGAQTTTHVSSESLVADASEVTVPAGGSATLSFTLTPDTSSTHYIEGWARLVSVTEGAPDLSVPYLGLVGDWNAEAIVRAPGDPLPASYDPNASATGLVATWSGMTVPLSSELGTFAVSPNGEGDMDVVAPSLVLMRNASDAEYEVVDSSGQVLKVIGQEQGLRRSTGSEVSVADGSSAYVATSQTFDGTVWDPASAEFVRVPDGQYTFRVRTRLSADTAWQTTEMPFTIDATAPVLTFGTLQDGRLTITVTETGSGLMDVPTVTGPDGKDLTVTSTGENTFVVEVPQGTPYLTASVVDRGFNLAVATTILAPDTDLVIPDAETLSSSVIVSASPLVSGGQLHLQAFVSSTVDHLTVAGQEVEVADGRANAFVPLTEGRQEIEVVAYAADGTVLQTLTVPVTYDSQAPVLTVTGQLDDDGALALAQDGTVTVTGSVSDERGDAALSVTVAGQKVEVGPDGSFSVTFTPDEKLVTVPVVASDGANTASTSLPIAGRSGQTEAAFTPPTFNGSCQANLSACFVSAADSGATATSYTLTGSMGDASVIRLTPATRVSEDGSVINPEPIQARNNGDGTFSLDLPTQPGINQFRLEVLDSTGAVVPGYDHAFFLYLDVTMPTLSFATPTLYDGVLYTKDSPVTFAGSAEDDGWGYQLKINDSAVIDVYNGSGTGPESNKREFSRDVTVADGDILLIVAGDSMGNTLAGG
;
A
#
# COMPACT_ATOMS: atom_id res chain seq x y z
N MET A 1 -1.16 -4.95 31.11
CA MET A 1 -1.01 -4.06 29.95
C MET A 1 -1.02 -4.90 28.68
N ALA A 2 -1.53 -4.36 27.58
CA ALA A 2 -1.44 -5.00 26.27
C ALA A 2 -0.40 -4.31 25.38
N ILE A 3 0.44 -5.10 24.72
CA ILE A 3 1.36 -4.65 23.67
C ILE A 3 0.74 -5.05 22.34
N ILE A 4 0.27 -4.06 21.57
CA ILE A 4 -0.26 -4.25 20.22
C ILE A 4 0.85 -3.92 19.23
N ASP A 5 1.56 -4.95 18.75
CA ASP A 5 2.83 -4.80 18.03
C ASP A 5 3.19 -6.06 17.18
N SER A 6 4.45 -6.27 16.82
CA SER A 6 4.96 -7.38 16.01
C SER A 6 5.14 -8.70 16.77
N GLY A 7 5.02 -8.69 18.09
CA GLY A 7 5.11 -9.89 18.92
C GLY A 7 5.95 -9.73 20.19
N ILE A 8 5.89 -10.71 21.08
CA ILE A 8 6.70 -10.82 22.30
C ILE A 8 7.33 -12.21 22.31
N ASP A 9 8.56 -12.33 22.79
CA ASP A 9 9.18 -13.61 23.15
C ASP A 9 8.93 -13.90 24.65
N PRO A 10 7.94 -14.76 25.00
CA PRO A 10 7.64 -15.02 26.39
C PRO A 10 8.74 -15.81 27.12
N GLU A 11 9.65 -16.43 26.38
CA GLU A 11 10.74 -17.24 26.95
C GLU A 11 11.97 -16.41 27.33
N HIS A 12 11.97 -15.10 27.01
CA HIS A 12 13.03 -14.20 27.41
C HIS A 12 13.22 -14.19 28.94
N GLN A 13 14.45 -14.21 29.40
CA GLN A 13 14.83 -14.37 30.80
C GLN A 13 14.26 -13.27 31.69
N ASP A 14 14.10 -12.05 31.16
CA ASP A 14 13.52 -10.90 31.87
C ASP A 14 11.97 -10.89 31.81
N MET A 15 11.31 -11.89 31.21
CA MET A 15 9.85 -12.01 31.16
C MET A 15 9.33 -12.87 32.31
N HIS A 16 9.54 -12.41 33.55
CA HIS A 16 9.03 -13.06 34.75
C HIS A 16 8.37 -12.09 35.74
N LEU A 17 7.61 -12.65 36.69
CA LEU A 17 7.08 -11.93 37.85
C LEU A 17 7.84 -12.30 39.11
N ASP A 18 8.04 -11.32 39.98
CA ASP A 18 8.53 -11.55 41.33
C ASP A 18 7.56 -12.40 42.13
N SER A 19 8.07 -13.17 43.10
CA SER A 19 7.23 -13.99 43.97
C SER A 19 6.13 -13.17 44.67
N SER A 20 6.41 -11.92 45.04
CA SER A 20 5.45 -11.00 45.67
C SER A 20 4.35 -10.48 44.74
N ALA A 21 4.59 -10.48 43.42
CA ALA A 21 3.65 -9.97 42.42
C ALA A 21 2.67 -11.03 41.92
N ARG A 22 3.03 -12.33 41.98
CA ARG A 22 2.19 -13.44 41.49
C ARG A 22 0.81 -13.49 42.15
N ASP A 23 0.73 -13.21 43.45
CA ASP A 23 -0.55 -13.17 44.16
C ASP A 23 -1.43 -11.99 43.73
N LYS A 24 -0.83 -10.90 43.26
CA LYS A 24 -1.51 -9.70 42.75
C LYS A 24 -1.83 -9.75 41.25
N ALA A 25 -1.24 -10.67 40.48
CA ALA A 25 -1.48 -10.83 39.05
C ALA A 25 -2.99 -10.88 38.73
N LYS A 26 -3.44 -10.10 37.75
CA LYS A 26 -4.86 -9.98 37.37
C LYS A 26 -5.33 -11.24 36.63
N ILE A 27 -4.50 -11.74 35.72
CA ILE A 27 -4.76 -12.97 34.96
C ILE A 27 -4.04 -14.13 35.64
N LYS A 28 -4.82 -15.05 36.20
CA LYS A 28 -4.30 -16.21 36.95
C LYS A 28 -4.10 -17.46 36.10
N THR A 29 -4.87 -17.60 35.04
CA THR A 29 -4.82 -18.76 34.15
C THR A 29 -3.98 -18.39 32.93
N VAL A 30 -2.82 -19.02 32.81
CA VAL A 30 -1.97 -18.92 31.62
C VAL A 30 -2.62 -19.72 30.49
N ASN A 31 -2.72 -19.13 29.31
CA ASN A 31 -3.24 -19.82 28.12
C ASN A 31 -2.33 -21.03 27.81
N PRO A 32 -2.90 -22.26 27.70
CA PRO A 32 -2.12 -23.49 27.53
C PRO A 32 -1.64 -23.75 26.09
N ALA A 33 -1.82 -22.82 25.15
CA ALA A 33 -1.37 -22.95 23.77
C ALA A 33 0.14 -23.27 23.69
N PRO A 34 0.53 -24.49 23.28
CA PRO A 34 1.91 -24.95 23.40
C PRO A 34 2.88 -24.17 22.51
N GLU A 35 2.46 -23.70 21.34
CA GLU A 35 3.25 -22.93 20.38
C GLU A 35 3.57 -21.49 20.83
N ALA A 36 2.84 -20.96 21.82
CA ALA A 36 3.04 -19.61 22.32
C ALA A 36 4.05 -19.50 23.47
N HIS A 37 4.29 -20.59 24.19
CA HIS A 37 5.15 -20.61 25.38
C HIS A 37 4.76 -19.56 26.45
N PHE A 38 3.45 -19.24 26.57
CA PHE A 38 2.95 -18.28 27.55
C PHE A 38 3.35 -18.64 28.99
N ASN A 39 3.50 -17.62 29.84
CA ASN A 39 3.94 -17.76 31.22
C ASN A 39 3.19 -16.79 32.16
N GLU A 40 3.52 -16.73 33.45
CA GLU A 40 2.80 -15.87 34.41
C GLU A 40 2.93 -14.35 34.08
N LYS A 41 4.02 -13.94 33.43
CA LYS A 41 4.29 -12.57 32.99
C LYS A 41 3.55 -12.22 31.71
N VAL A 42 3.59 -13.12 30.73
CA VAL A 42 2.86 -13.05 29.46
C VAL A 42 1.79 -14.15 29.45
N PRO A 43 0.67 -13.98 30.17
CA PRO A 43 -0.30 -15.06 30.40
C PRO A 43 -1.19 -15.37 29.20
N ALA A 44 -1.33 -14.45 28.25
CA ALA A 44 -2.16 -14.61 27.07
C ALA A 44 -1.73 -13.64 25.95
N GLY A 45 -2.20 -13.93 24.75
CA GLY A 45 -1.92 -13.18 23.53
C GLY A 45 -2.41 -13.95 22.32
N TYR A 46 -2.33 -13.33 21.15
CA TYR A 46 -2.73 -13.93 19.88
C TYR A 46 -2.02 -13.22 18.72
N ASN A 47 -1.73 -13.94 17.64
CA ASN A 47 -1.25 -13.40 16.38
C ASN A 47 -2.44 -13.25 15.43
N TYR A 48 -2.98 -12.03 15.40
CA TYR A 48 -4.13 -11.64 14.59
C TYR A 48 -3.79 -11.61 13.09
N ALA A 49 -2.53 -11.30 12.74
CA ALA A 49 -2.13 -11.22 11.34
C ALA A 49 -2.07 -12.60 10.65
N ASP A 50 -1.66 -13.64 11.39
CA ASP A 50 -1.51 -15.02 10.88
C ASP A 50 -2.56 -15.98 11.46
N GLU A 51 -3.50 -15.50 12.26
CA GLU A 51 -4.58 -16.26 12.90
C GLU A 51 -4.08 -17.49 13.69
N ASN A 52 -3.07 -17.31 14.54
CA ASN A 52 -2.50 -18.37 15.37
C ASN A 52 -1.92 -17.88 16.71
N TYR A 53 -1.32 -18.76 17.49
CA TYR A 53 -0.72 -18.45 18.79
C TYR A 53 0.80 -18.20 18.73
N VAL A 54 1.40 -18.10 17.55
CA VAL A 54 2.82 -17.79 17.38
C VAL A 54 3.04 -16.29 17.56
N VAL A 55 3.11 -15.88 18.83
CA VAL A 55 3.28 -14.48 19.24
C VAL A 55 4.72 -14.00 19.19
N LYS A 56 5.70 -14.91 19.10
CA LYS A 56 7.10 -14.54 18.91
C LYS A 56 7.30 -14.01 17.49
N ASP A 57 7.91 -12.84 17.39
CA ASP A 57 8.30 -12.24 16.13
C ASP A 57 9.49 -13.00 15.54
N ALA A 58 9.33 -13.63 14.37
CA ALA A 58 10.42 -14.33 13.70
C ALA A 58 11.20 -13.42 12.74
N THR A 59 10.75 -12.18 12.55
CA THR A 59 11.45 -11.18 11.74
C THR A 59 12.68 -10.65 12.47
N LYS A 60 13.50 -9.90 11.73
CA LYS A 60 14.74 -9.32 12.25
C LYS A 60 14.50 -8.09 13.13
N ASP A 61 13.34 -7.43 12.96
CA ASP A 61 13.05 -6.19 13.66
C ASP A 61 12.82 -6.45 15.15
N GLN A 62 12.09 -7.51 15.50
CA GLN A 62 11.79 -7.92 16.89
C GLN A 62 11.23 -6.74 17.70
N HIS A 63 10.46 -5.89 17.02
CA HIS A 63 10.07 -4.57 17.49
C HIS A 63 9.20 -4.67 18.75
N GLY A 64 8.19 -5.53 18.74
CA GLY A 64 7.30 -5.71 19.88
C GLY A 64 7.99 -6.25 21.13
N MET A 65 9.06 -7.05 20.98
CA MET A 65 9.86 -7.53 22.12
C MET A 65 10.66 -6.39 22.76
N HIS A 66 11.18 -5.47 21.93
CA HIS A 66 11.88 -4.27 22.41
C HIS A 66 10.94 -3.34 23.17
N VAL A 67 9.75 -3.10 22.61
CA VAL A 67 8.66 -2.35 23.23
C VAL A 67 8.24 -2.98 24.57
N ALA A 68 8.00 -4.30 24.60
CA ALA A 68 7.63 -5.04 25.82
C ALA A 68 8.68 -4.90 26.93
N GLY A 69 9.97 -4.93 26.58
CA GLY A 69 11.06 -4.74 27.53
C GLY A 69 11.09 -3.36 28.18
N ILE A 70 10.87 -2.29 27.40
CA ILE A 70 10.85 -0.91 27.90
C ILE A 70 9.78 -0.79 28.98
N VAL A 71 8.61 -1.38 28.74
CA VAL A 71 7.54 -1.29 29.74
C VAL A 71 7.83 -2.16 30.94
N ALA A 72 8.12 -3.44 30.74
CA ALA A 72 7.98 -4.40 31.83
C ALA A 72 8.98 -5.56 31.79
N ALA A 73 10.17 -5.40 31.21
CA ALA A 73 11.25 -6.33 31.54
C ALA A 73 11.47 -6.35 33.06
N ASN A 74 11.75 -7.53 33.60
CA ASN A 74 12.06 -7.73 35.01
C ASN A 74 13.36 -8.54 35.06
N GLY A 75 14.49 -7.86 34.94
CA GLY A 75 15.81 -8.48 35.00
C GLY A 75 16.28 -8.70 36.44
N SER A 76 15.76 -7.92 37.38
CA SER A 76 16.00 -8.08 38.82
C SER A 76 15.29 -9.31 39.37
N LEU A 77 16.06 -10.31 39.82
CA LEU A 77 15.49 -11.45 40.55
C LEU A 77 15.13 -11.07 41.98
N ASP A 78 14.27 -11.86 42.62
CA ASP A 78 13.92 -11.70 44.03
C ASP A 78 15.18 -11.56 44.92
N GLY A 79 15.33 -10.38 45.53
CA GLY A 79 16.45 -10.05 46.42
C GLY A 79 17.69 -9.44 45.73
N GLU A 80 17.62 -9.18 44.43
CA GLU A 80 18.63 -8.49 43.63
C GLU A 80 18.23 -7.03 43.39
N THR A 81 19.21 -6.12 43.27
CA THR A 81 18.95 -4.72 42.84
C THR A 81 19.06 -4.58 41.32
N ALA A 82 18.42 -3.55 40.76
CA ALA A 82 18.52 -3.23 39.33
C ALA A 82 19.98 -3.08 38.88
N GLU A 83 20.86 -2.50 39.69
CA GLU A 83 22.28 -2.38 39.36
C GLU A 83 23.01 -3.73 39.31
N GLN A 84 22.60 -4.69 40.16
CA GLN A 84 23.17 -6.03 40.17
C GLN A 84 22.69 -6.84 38.96
N ALA A 85 21.42 -6.69 38.58
CA ALA A 85 20.87 -7.27 37.37
C ALA A 85 21.56 -6.70 36.12
N TRP A 86 21.72 -5.37 36.08
CA TRP A 86 22.42 -4.65 35.02
C TRP A 86 23.86 -5.12 34.83
N ALA A 87 24.61 -5.31 35.94
CA ALA A 87 25.97 -5.83 35.89
C ALA A 87 26.07 -7.26 35.32
N LYS A 88 24.95 -7.98 35.21
CA LYS A 88 24.85 -9.32 34.60
C LYS A 88 24.22 -9.28 33.20
N GLY A 89 23.99 -8.10 32.62
CA GLY A 89 23.38 -7.94 31.30
C GLY A 89 21.88 -8.20 31.29
N ARG A 90 21.15 -7.85 32.35
CA ARG A 90 19.68 -7.91 32.45
C ARG A 90 19.15 -6.54 32.85
N LEU A 91 17.93 -6.20 32.44
CA LEU A 91 17.40 -4.85 32.68
C LEU A 91 15.96 -4.89 33.21
N ASP A 92 15.61 -3.82 33.92
CA ASP A 92 14.25 -3.58 34.39
C ASP A 92 13.59 -2.54 33.49
N GLY A 93 12.38 -2.85 33.03
CA GLY A 93 11.48 -1.88 32.40
C GLY A 93 10.89 -0.93 33.44
N VAL A 94 10.04 0.00 32.99
CA VAL A 94 9.45 1.01 33.88
C VAL A 94 8.52 0.39 34.94
N ALA A 95 7.76 -0.66 34.59
CA ALA A 95 6.84 -1.39 35.47
C ALA A 95 7.15 -2.91 35.48
N PRO A 96 8.25 -3.36 36.12
CA PRO A 96 8.77 -4.73 36.02
C PRO A 96 7.79 -5.83 36.43
N ASN A 97 6.85 -5.54 37.34
CA ASN A 97 5.89 -6.54 37.83
C ASN A 97 4.49 -6.46 37.16
N ALA A 98 4.32 -5.66 36.10
CA ALA A 98 3.07 -5.65 35.33
C ALA A 98 2.94 -6.90 34.43
N GLN A 99 1.75 -7.48 34.29
CA GLN A 99 1.52 -8.52 33.26
C GLN A 99 1.40 -7.91 31.86
N LEU A 100 1.84 -8.65 30.84
CA LEU A 100 1.82 -8.27 29.43
C LEU A 100 0.89 -9.19 28.64
N LEU A 101 0.03 -8.61 27.79
CA LEU A 101 -0.69 -9.35 26.76
C LEU A 101 0.05 -9.16 25.43
N ALA A 102 0.34 -10.25 24.73
CA ALA A 102 1.05 -10.24 23.45
C ALA A 102 0.04 -10.19 22.29
N MET A 103 -0.35 -8.98 21.86
CA MET A 103 -1.33 -8.80 20.79
C MET A 103 -0.61 -8.50 19.48
N LYS A 104 -0.32 -9.55 18.72
CA LYS A 104 0.51 -9.44 17.53
C LYS A 104 -0.35 -9.13 16.29
N VAL A 105 -0.10 -8.00 15.64
CA VAL A 105 -0.87 -7.50 14.48
C VAL A 105 -0.03 -7.37 13.21
N PHE A 106 1.25 -7.74 13.26
CA PHE A 106 2.14 -7.82 12.10
C PHE A 106 2.52 -9.27 11.82
N SER A 107 2.46 -9.67 10.55
CA SER A 107 2.77 -11.04 10.11
C SER A 107 4.28 -11.29 10.11
N ASN A 108 4.68 -12.54 10.38
CA ASN A 108 6.05 -12.99 10.14
C ASN A 108 6.43 -13.02 8.64
N SER A 109 5.45 -12.95 7.74
CA SER A 109 5.65 -12.92 6.29
C SER A 109 5.93 -11.51 5.75
N GLY A 110 5.98 -10.50 6.63
CA GLY A 110 6.10 -9.09 6.28
C GLY A 110 4.75 -8.41 5.99
N GLY A 111 4.80 -7.15 5.57
CA GLY A 111 3.62 -6.30 5.34
C GLY A 111 3.25 -5.42 6.54
N GLY A 112 2.25 -4.57 6.36
CA GLY A 112 1.71 -3.71 7.43
C GLY A 112 0.64 -4.42 8.28
N ALA A 113 0.27 -3.80 9.39
CA ALA A 113 -0.85 -4.26 10.21
C ALA A 113 -2.18 -3.87 9.57
N ARG A 114 -3.10 -4.84 9.44
CA ARG A 114 -4.44 -4.53 8.93
C ARG A 114 -5.28 -3.87 10.02
N ASP A 115 -6.16 -2.97 9.59
CA ASP A 115 -7.05 -2.24 10.50
C ASP A 115 -7.98 -3.19 11.29
N ALA A 116 -8.48 -4.26 10.66
CA ALA A 116 -9.28 -5.29 11.33
C ALA A 116 -8.51 -6.02 12.46
N ASP A 117 -7.21 -6.27 12.26
CA ASP A 117 -6.35 -6.95 13.24
C ASP A 117 -6.07 -6.01 14.43
N ILE A 118 -5.88 -4.71 14.16
CA ILE A 118 -5.74 -3.67 15.18
C ILE A 118 -7.03 -3.53 16.00
N ILE A 119 -8.19 -3.48 15.35
CA ILE A 119 -9.50 -3.41 16.01
C ILE A 119 -9.68 -4.61 16.95
N ALA A 120 -9.46 -5.82 16.43
CA ALA A 120 -9.61 -7.05 17.22
C ALA A 120 -8.66 -7.06 18.42
N ALA A 121 -7.39 -6.68 18.24
CA ALA A 121 -6.42 -6.57 19.32
C ALA A 121 -6.81 -5.56 20.40
N ILE A 122 -7.38 -4.39 20.03
CA ILE A 122 -7.87 -3.39 20.98
C ILE A 122 -9.05 -3.93 21.78
N GLU A 123 -10.04 -4.51 21.10
CA GLU A 123 -11.25 -5.05 21.75
C GLU A 123 -10.91 -6.20 22.71
N ASP A 124 -10.09 -7.15 22.27
CA ASP A 124 -9.66 -8.29 23.08
C ASP A 124 -8.79 -7.86 24.27
N SER A 125 -7.93 -6.85 24.09
CA SER A 125 -7.18 -6.25 25.19
C SER A 125 -8.10 -5.68 26.27
N ALA A 126 -9.15 -4.96 25.87
CA ALA A 126 -10.14 -4.42 26.80
C ALA A 126 -10.93 -5.54 27.51
N LYS A 127 -11.36 -6.58 26.78
CA LYS A 127 -12.08 -7.74 27.33
C LYS A 127 -11.23 -8.56 28.31
N LEU A 128 -9.94 -8.73 28.02
CA LEU A 128 -8.96 -9.35 28.93
C LEU A 128 -8.60 -8.46 30.14
N GLY A 129 -9.13 -7.23 30.17
CA GLY A 129 -8.96 -6.30 31.27
C GLY A 129 -7.58 -5.65 31.30
N ALA A 130 -6.98 -5.33 30.16
CA ALA A 130 -5.78 -4.51 30.13
C ALA A 130 -6.06 -3.10 30.69
N ASP A 131 -5.24 -2.64 31.65
CA ASP A 131 -5.39 -1.29 32.22
C ASP A 131 -4.72 -0.20 31.35
N VAL A 132 -3.73 -0.59 30.55
CA VAL A 132 -3.01 0.26 29.58
C VAL A 132 -2.84 -0.54 28.29
N LEU A 133 -3.05 0.11 27.14
CA LEU A 133 -2.79 -0.38 25.80
C LEU A 133 -1.66 0.46 25.18
N ASN A 134 -0.59 -0.20 24.75
CA ASN A 134 0.50 0.42 24.00
C ASN A 134 0.37 0.05 22.52
N LEU A 135 0.16 1.04 21.65
CA LEU A 135 0.12 0.90 20.20
C LEU A 135 1.32 1.64 19.59
N SER A 136 2.38 0.91 19.30
CA SER A 136 3.60 1.47 18.67
C SER A 136 3.58 1.25 17.16
N LEU A 137 2.50 1.74 16.55
CA LEU A 137 2.20 1.60 15.13
C LEU A 137 1.51 2.87 14.62
N GLY A 138 1.55 3.06 13.30
CA GLY A 138 0.79 4.10 12.64
C GLY A 138 1.32 4.37 11.24
N SER A 139 0.54 5.12 10.46
CA SER A 139 0.97 5.65 9.17
C SER A 139 0.93 7.18 9.22
N PRO A 140 1.91 7.92 8.64
CA PRO A 140 2.01 9.39 8.77
C PRO A 140 0.78 10.13 8.22
N ASN A 141 0.74 11.47 8.28
CA ASN A 141 -0.34 12.30 7.72
C ASN A 141 -1.76 11.76 8.04
N GLY A 142 -2.02 11.40 9.29
CA GLY A 142 -3.30 10.87 9.76
C GLY A 142 -4.42 11.90 9.71
N LEU A 143 -5.63 11.43 9.38
CA LEU A 143 -6.88 12.19 9.49
C LEU A 143 -7.66 11.69 10.71
N ASN A 144 -8.66 12.45 11.15
CA ASN A 144 -9.56 12.08 12.25
C ASN A 144 -10.66 11.08 11.83
N ASP A 145 -10.65 10.58 10.59
CA ASP A 145 -11.71 9.73 10.03
C ASP A 145 -11.14 8.60 9.15
N THR A 146 -9.83 8.36 9.20
CA THR A 146 -9.16 7.34 8.36
C THR A 146 -9.67 5.92 8.65
N SER A 147 -10.19 5.64 9.85
CA SER A 147 -10.85 4.38 10.20
C SER A 147 -11.88 4.58 11.30
N ASP A 148 -13.17 4.58 10.97
CA ASP A 148 -14.23 4.62 11.97
C ASP A 148 -14.19 3.40 12.92
N GLY A 149 -13.82 2.22 12.39
CA GLY A 149 -13.70 0.98 13.17
C GLY A 149 -12.69 1.08 14.31
N THR A 150 -11.44 1.43 13.99
CA THR A 150 -10.37 1.61 14.98
C THR A 150 -10.74 2.72 15.96
N TYR A 151 -11.38 3.79 15.48
CA TYR A 151 -11.74 4.93 16.30
C TYR A 151 -12.76 4.56 17.37
N ARG A 152 -13.77 3.78 17.00
CA ARG A 152 -14.77 3.23 17.93
C ARG A 152 -14.14 2.24 18.91
N ALA A 153 -13.20 1.42 18.47
CA ALA A 153 -12.47 0.50 19.34
C ALA A 153 -11.67 1.26 20.41
N LEU A 154 -10.95 2.31 20.03
CA LEU A 154 -10.21 3.19 20.95
C LEU A 154 -11.16 3.86 21.95
N ALA A 155 -12.26 4.43 21.48
CA ALA A 155 -13.28 5.05 22.34
C ALA A 155 -13.85 4.05 23.36
N LYS A 156 -14.17 2.82 22.93
CA LYS A 156 -14.65 1.76 23.83
C LYS A 156 -13.59 1.32 24.85
N ALA A 157 -12.33 1.17 24.44
CA ALA A 157 -11.24 0.84 25.36
C ALA A 157 -11.06 1.92 26.43
N ARG A 158 -11.11 3.20 26.04
CA ARG A 158 -11.10 4.34 26.97
C ARG A 158 -12.30 4.32 27.91
N GLN A 159 -13.50 4.06 27.40
CA GLN A 159 -14.72 3.92 28.22
C GLN A 159 -14.64 2.76 29.21
N ALA A 160 -13.96 1.66 28.87
CA ALA A 160 -13.67 0.54 29.77
C ALA A 160 -12.63 0.89 30.86
N GLY A 161 -12.03 2.09 30.80
CA GLY A 161 -11.07 2.59 31.78
C GLY A 161 -9.61 2.26 31.46
N ALA A 162 -9.32 1.85 30.22
CA ALA A 162 -7.95 1.66 29.76
C ALA A 162 -7.33 2.99 29.30
N ILE A 163 -6.05 3.18 29.60
CA ILE A 163 -5.24 4.27 29.02
C ILE A 163 -4.69 3.77 27.68
N VAL A 164 -4.94 4.50 26.59
CA VAL A 164 -4.51 4.07 25.25
C VAL A 164 -3.42 5.00 24.72
N ASP A 165 -2.19 4.53 24.82
CA ASP A 165 -0.99 5.26 24.42
C ASP A 165 -0.59 4.86 23.00
N ILE A 166 -0.42 5.86 22.13
CA ILE A 166 -0.12 5.65 20.71
C ILE A 166 1.07 6.50 20.28
N ALA A 167 1.97 5.91 19.50
CA ALA A 167 3.12 6.62 18.94
C ALA A 167 2.70 7.76 17.99
N ALA A 168 3.35 8.93 18.08
CA ALA A 168 3.06 10.06 17.18
C ALA A 168 3.41 9.77 15.72
N GLY A 169 4.44 8.94 15.48
CA GLY A 169 5.02 8.68 14.16
C GLY A 169 6.47 9.16 14.07
N ASN A 170 7.19 8.69 13.04
CA ASN A 170 8.62 8.93 12.86
C ASN A 170 8.91 9.72 11.56
N ALA A 171 7.99 10.56 11.09
CA ALA A 171 8.11 11.25 9.81
C ALA A 171 8.56 12.72 9.93
N GLY A 172 8.91 13.20 11.12
CA GLY A 172 9.29 14.59 11.36
C GLY A 172 8.22 15.57 10.87
N LEU A 173 8.59 16.42 9.92
CA LEU A 173 7.67 17.24 9.12
C LEU A 173 7.30 16.57 7.81
N SER A 174 6.08 16.79 7.34
CA SER A 174 5.49 16.12 6.18
C SER A 174 6.28 16.37 4.91
N PHE A 175 6.89 17.55 4.76
CA PHE A 175 7.69 17.91 3.59
C PHE A 175 9.20 17.82 3.82
N SER A 176 9.64 17.00 4.78
CA SER A 176 11.04 16.63 4.90
C SER A 176 11.39 15.49 3.93
N SER A 177 12.55 15.56 3.27
CA SER A 177 13.06 14.45 2.43
C SER A 177 13.76 13.36 3.26
N ASP A 178 14.14 13.69 4.49
CA ASP A 178 14.96 12.87 5.38
C ASP A 178 14.29 12.60 6.74
N GLU A 179 12.96 12.80 6.82
CA GLU A 179 12.16 12.53 8.01
C GLU A 179 12.64 13.32 9.24
N SER A 180 12.99 14.59 9.02
CA SER A 180 13.55 15.49 10.02
C SER A 180 12.67 16.74 10.23
N THR A 181 13.23 17.75 10.90
CA THR A 181 12.60 19.07 11.07
C THR A 181 12.84 20.02 9.89
N SER A 182 13.39 19.52 8.78
CA SER A 182 13.56 20.32 7.55
C SER A 182 12.23 20.46 6.82
N ASP A 183 11.79 21.69 6.54
CA ASP A 183 10.66 21.95 5.65
C ASP A 183 11.17 22.36 4.27
N LEU A 184 10.99 21.51 3.26
CA LEU A 184 11.41 21.81 1.89
C LEU A 184 10.55 22.88 1.21
N LEU A 185 9.30 23.05 1.63
CA LEU A 185 8.32 23.89 0.94
C LEU A 185 8.04 25.21 1.65
N GLY A 186 8.25 25.27 2.96
CA GLY A 186 7.93 26.45 3.77
C GLY A 186 6.42 26.68 3.89
N VAL A 187 5.64 25.61 4.01
CA VAL A 187 4.16 25.66 4.12
C VAL A 187 3.74 25.44 5.56
N LEU A 188 2.66 26.04 6.00
CA LEU A 188 2.23 26.00 7.41
C LEU A 188 1.60 24.65 7.78
N ASP A 189 0.93 24.00 6.84
CA ASP A 189 0.50 22.62 7.04
C ASP A 189 1.66 21.66 6.74
N ASP A 190 2.61 21.57 7.67
CA ASP A 190 3.79 20.72 7.62
C ASP A 190 3.71 19.50 8.55
N ALA A 191 2.56 19.26 9.18
CA ALA A 191 2.35 18.21 10.16
C ALA A 191 2.42 16.80 9.54
N ALA A 192 3.09 15.87 10.23
CA ALA A 192 3.22 14.47 9.81
C ALA A 192 2.67 13.46 10.82
N LEU A 193 1.88 13.94 11.80
CA LEU A 193 1.21 13.11 12.81
C LEU A 193 0.50 11.92 12.15
N GLY A 194 0.63 10.72 12.71
CA GLY A 194 0.08 9.52 12.10
C GLY A 194 -1.37 9.19 12.45
N SER A 195 -1.97 8.23 11.75
CA SER A 195 -3.18 7.51 12.16
C SER A 195 -2.77 6.12 12.68
N PRO A 196 -3.32 5.64 13.82
CA PRO A 196 -4.49 6.16 14.53
C PRO A 196 -4.19 7.24 15.60
N SER A 197 -2.95 7.73 15.71
CA SER A 197 -2.59 8.69 16.76
C SER A 197 -3.18 10.10 16.58
N SER A 198 -3.69 10.44 15.39
CA SER A 198 -4.49 11.63 15.11
C SER A 198 -5.83 11.63 15.84
N ASN A 199 -6.38 10.45 16.17
CA ASN A 199 -7.66 10.28 16.85
C ASN A 199 -7.75 11.07 18.18
N ALA A 200 -8.92 11.67 18.46
CA ALA A 200 -9.17 12.44 19.67
C ALA A 200 -9.06 11.64 20.99
N ASP A 201 -9.46 10.37 20.99
CA ASP A 201 -9.36 9.44 22.12
C ASP A 201 -7.95 8.89 22.34
N ALA A 202 -7.07 8.94 21.33
CA ALA A 202 -5.68 8.51 21.46
C ALA A 202 -4.86 9.45 22.38
N PHE A 203 -4.05 8.88 23.27
CA PHE A 203 -3.03 9.60 24.01
C PHE A 203 -1.69 9.49 23.28
N THR A 204 -1.35 10.53 22.52
CA THR A 204 -0.28 10.48 21.53
C THR A 204 1.05 10.92 22.11
N ILE A 205 2.08 10.09 21.89
CA ILE A 205 3.39 10.22 22.52
C ILE A 205 4.47 10.55 21.49
N ALA A 206 5.13 11.69 21.69
CA ALA A 206 6.30 12.15 20.95
C ALA A 206 7.61 11.58 21.51
N SER A 207 8.70 11.70 20.77
CA SER A 207 10.01 11.20 21.17
C SER A 207 10.98 12.31 21.56
N ILE A 208 11.64 12.11 22.70
CA ILE A 208 12.80 12.87 23.16
C ILE A 208 14.01 11.94 23.23
N GLU A 209 15.18 12.49 22.93
CA GLU A 209 16.47 11.81 22.99
C GLU A 209 16.85 11.47 24.43
N ASN A 210 17.29 10.23 24.65
CA ASN A 210 17.81 9.78 25.94
C ASN A 210 19.08 10.55 26.32
N THR A 211 19.37 10.67 27.62
CA THR A 211 20.58 11.36 28.10
C THR A 211 21.87 10.60 27.81
N THR A 212 21.77 9.30 27.63
CA THR A 212 22.90 8.40 27.41
C THR A 212 22.57 7.41 26.32
N VAL A 213 23.60 7.02 25.56
CA VAL A 213 23.55 5.92 24.61
C VAL A 213 24.17 4.69 25.28
N THR A 214 23.42 3.60 25.31
CA THR A 214 23.93 2.29 25.76
C THR A 214 24.05 1.38 24.56
N GLN A 215 25.20 0.76 24.33
CA GLN A 215 25.39 -0.22 23.27
C GLN A 215 26.37 -1.31 23.67
N PRO A 216 26.38 -2.46 22.96
CA PRO A 216 27.42 -3.47 23.12
C PRO A 216 28.83 -2.89 22.97
N GLN A 217 29.73 -3.32 23.85
CA GLN A 217 31.14 -2.95 23.88
C GLN A 217 32.00 -4.03 23.23
N ALA A 218 32.87 -3.62 22.33
CA ALA A 218 33.99 -4.42 21.85
C ALA A 218 35.29 -3.94 22.49
N TYR A 219 36.28 -4.82 22.54
CA TYR A 219 37.63 -4.49 22.95
C TYR A 219 38.56 -4.54 21.74
N ARG A 220 39.28 -3.45 21.50
CA ARG A 220 40.44 -3.44 20.60
C ARG A 220 41.71 -3.67 21.43
N VAL A 221 42.52 -4.62 21.01
CA VAL A 221 43.81 -4.92 21.66
C VAL A 221 44.90 -4.59 20.66
N ILE A 222 45.78 -3.64 21.02
CA ILE A 222 46.94 -3.23 20.21
C ILE A 222 48.20 -3.41 21.04
N ASP A 223 49.11 -4.31 20.61
CA ASP A 223 50.32 -4.70 21.35
C ASP A 223 50.05 -5.05 22.83
N GLY A 224 48.92 -5.72 23.09
CA GLY A 224 48.49 -6.10 24.44
C GLY A 224 47.86 -4.97 25.28
N SER A 225 47.71 -3.76 24.74
CA SER A 225 46.93 -2.69 25.36
C SER A 225 45.47 -2.79 24.93
N GLU A 226 44.59 -3.05 25.90
CA GLU A 226 43.15 -3.17 25.68
C GLU A 226 42.44 -1.81 25.81
N GLN A 227 41.55 -1.49 24.87
CA GLN A 227 40.69 -0.31 24.93
C GLN A 227 39.28 -0.64 24.44
N GLY A 228 38.25 -0.15 25.13
CA GLY A 228 36.85 -0.31 24.71
C GLY A 228 36.48 0.54 23.49
N MET A 229 35.61 0.02 22.64
CA MET A 229 34.92 0.74 21.57
C MET A 229 33.48 0.25 21.42
N LEU A 230 32.63 1.10 20.85
CA LEU A 230 31.29 0.72 20.41
C LEU A 230 31.38 -0.18 19.17
N TYR A 231 30.40 -1.06 19.02
CA TYR A 231 30.17 -1.82 17.79
C TYR A 231 28.68 -2.15 17.63
N SER A 232 28.25 -2.38 16.39
CA SER A 232 26.91 -2.87 16.06
C SER A 232 27.02 -4.22 15.37
N LEU A 233 26.50 -5.29 16.00
CA LEU A 233 26.48 -6.65 15.44
C LEU A 233 25.18 -6.88 14.67
N GLN A 234 25.29 -7.48 13.48
CA GLN A 234 24.17 -7.71 12.57
C GLN A 234 24.10 -9.14 12.01
N SER A 235 25.20 -9.89 12.05
CA SER A 235 25.21 -11.33 11.80
C SER A 235 26.10 -12.05 12.80
N GLY A 236 25.87 -13.34 12.99
CA GLY A 236 26.62 -14.17 13.95
C GLY A 236 26.41 -13.76 15.41
N THR A 237 27.37 -14.14 16.26
CA THR A 237 27.33 -13.88 17.71
C THR A 237 28.64 -13.29 18.21
N ALA A 238 28.56 -12.49 19.28
CA ALA A 238 29.73 -12.08 20.05
C ALA A 238 30.17 -13.26 20.94
N ASP A 239 31.28 -13.91 20.58
CA ASP A 239 31.77 -15.11 21.27
C ASP A 239 32.70 -14.82 22.46
N GLY A 240 33.03 -13.53 22.67
CA GLY A 240 33.90 -13.09 23.75
C GLY A 240 35.36 -13.54 23.59
N GLN A 241 35.81 -13.89 22.38
CA GLN A 241 37.20 -14.25 22.10
C GLN A 241 37.95 -13.15 21.33
N ASP A 242 39.27 -13.10 21.51
CA ASP A 242 40.14 -12.20 20.74
C ASP A 242 40.42 -12.81 19.35
N HIS A 243 40.02 -12.10 18.28
CA HIS A 243 40.29 -12.48 16.90
C HIS A 243 41.31 -11.54 16.26
N PRO A 244 42.37 -12.05 15.59
CA PRO A 244 43.31 -11.20 14.84
C PRO A 244 42.57 -10.36 13.80
N LEU A 245 43.00 -9.11 13.58
CA LEU A 245 42.36 -8.20 12.62
C LEU A 245 43.19 -8.10 11.33
N VAL A 246 42.54 -8.20 10.17
CA VAL A 246 43.17 -8.07 8.85
C VAL A 246 42.44 -7.02 8.02
N ASP A 247 43.12 -5.97 7.59
CA ASP A 247 42.56 -4.96 6.70
C ASP A 247 42.49 -5.47 5.26
N VAL A 248 41.30 -5.47 4.68
CA VAL A 248 41.02 -5.92 3.31
C VAL A 248 40.42 -4.79 2.46
N GLY A 249 40.67 -3.53 2.84
CA GLY A 249 40.29 -2.37 2.03
C GLY A 249 38.78 -2.28 1.83
N LEU A 250 38.33 -2.32 0.56
CA LEU A 250 36.90 -2.26 0.21
C LEU A 250 36.24 -3.65 0.15
N GLY A 251 36.96 -4.73 0.45
CA GLY A 251 36.41 -6.09 0.49
C GLY A 251 36.06 -6.66 -0.89
N ARG A 252 36.63 -6.12 -1.97
CA ARG A 252 36.46 -6.67 -3.32
C ARG A 252 37.30 -7.94 -3.51
N PRO A 253 36.98 -8.81 -4.46
CA PRO A 253 37.80 -10.00 -4.73
C PRO A 253 39.28 -9.68 -4.95
N GLU A 254 39.62 -8.53 -5.55
CA GLU A 254 41.02 -8.13 -5.79
C GLU A 254 41.75 -7.64 -4.53
N ASN A 255 41.02 -7.35 -3.44
CA ASN A 255 41.62 -6.92 -2.18
C ASN A 255 42.20 -8.09 -1.36
N TYR A 256 41.88 -9.33 -1.73
CA TYR A 256 42.43 -10.54 -1.13
C TYR A 256 43.61 -11.02 -1.97
N THR A 257 44.81 -11.03 -1.40
CA THR A 257 46.00 -11.53 -2.12
C THR A 257 45.91 -13.05 -2.31
N ALA A 258 46.45 -13.58 -3.42
CA ALA A 258 46.42 -15.01 -3.70
C ALA A 258 47.08 -15.81 -2.56
N GLY A 259 46.29 -16.59 -1.82
CA GLY A 259 46.74 -17.38 -0.66
C GLY A 259 46.60 -16.68 0.70
N GLN A 260 45.93 -15.54 0.79
CA GLN A 260 45.57 -14.88 2.05
C GLN A 260 44.45 -15.65 2.74
N ASP A 261 44.85 -16.52 3.68
CA ASP A 261 43.95 -17.26 4.56
C ASP A 261 43.61 -16.40 5.78
N LEU A 262 42.32 -16.12 5.97
CA LEU A 262 41.78 -15.38 7.12
C LEU A 262 41.29 -16.32 8.22
N ALA A 263 41.68 -17.60 8.23
CA ALA A 263 41.24 -18.61 9.20
C ALA A 263 41.19 -18.08 10.65
N GLY A 264 39.97 -17.80 11.12
CA GLY A 264 39.69 -17.33 12.49
C GLY A 264 40.00 -15.85 12.76
N ALA A 265 40.47 -15.08 11.77
CA ALA A 265 40.69 -13.64 11.83
C ALA A 265 39.45 -12.86 11.41
N TYR A 266 39.33 -11.62 11.88
CA TYR A 266 38.29 -10.68 11.45
C TYR A 266 38.80 -9.80 10.32
N ALA A 267 37.99 -9.62 9.28
CA ALA A 267 38.27 -8.71 8.18
C ALA A 267 37.80 -7.29 8.53
N LEU A 268 38.68 -6.30 8.44
CA LEU A 268 38.35 -4.88 8.53
C LEU A 268 38.08 -4.34 7.11
N VAL A 269 36.86 -3.81 6.89
CA VAL A 269 36.38 -3.41 5.56
C VAL A 269 35.82 -1.99 5.59
N GLU A 270 36.13 -1.18 4.59
CA GLU A 270 35.56 0.16 4.41
C GLU A 270 34.29 0.11 3.52
N ARG A 271 33.27 0.90 3.88
CA ARG A 271 32.03 1.06 3.09
C ARG A 271 32.35 1.69 1.74
N GLY A 272 31.84 1.07 0.67
CA GLY A 272 31.91 1.60 -0.69
C GLY A 272 31.92 0.52 -1.77
N GLU A 273 31.48 0.93 -2.97
CA GLU A 273 31.53 0.24 -4.28
C GLU A 273 30.77 -1.08 -4.45
N ILE A 274 30.85 -2.00 -3.50
CA ILE A 274 30.15 -3.29 -3.52
C ILE A 274 29.20 -3.40 -2.33
N THR A 275 28.23 -4.31 -2.43
CA THR A 275 27.23 -4.51 -1.38
C THR A 275 27.85 -5.07 -0.10
N PHE A 276 27.18 -4.93 1.04
CA PHE A 276 27.64 -5.55 2.29
C PHE A 276 27.65 -7.07 2.22
N ALA A 277 26.67 -7.67 1.53
CA ALA A 277 26.60 -9.09 1.26
C ALA A 277 27.84 -9.57 0.48
N ASP A 278 28.26 -8.85 -0.57
CA ASP A 278 29.46 -9.19 -1.33
C ASP A 278 30.73 -9.07 -0.48
N LYS A 279 30.84 -8.04 0.37
CA LYS A 279 31.98 -7.87 1.28
C LYS A 279 32.12 -9.06 2.23
N LEU A 280 31.01 -9.52 2.81
CA LEU A 280 31.01 -10.69 3.68
C LEU A 280 31.27 -11.99 2.90
N ALA A 281 30.63 -12.18 1.75
CA ALA A 281 30.85 -13.34 0.89
C ALA A 281 32.34 -13.53 0.59
N ASN A 282 32.99 -12.45 0.11
CA ASN A 282 34.40 -12.47 -0.24
C ASN A 282 35.29 -12.78 0.97
N ALA A 283 35.04 -12.15 2.12
CA ALA A 283 35.83 -12.39 3.33
C ALA A 283 35.66 -13.83 3.86
N VAL A 284 34.43 -14.35 3.86
CA VAL A 284 34.10 -15.71 4.33
C VAL A 284 34.67 -16.77 3.41
N GLU A 285 34.63 -16.56 2.08
CA GLU A 285 35.28 -17.44 1.11
C GLU A 285 36.78 -17.58 1.37
N HIS A 286 37.41 -16.53 1.91
CA HIS A 286 38.82 -16.51 2.31
C HIS A 286 39.05 -16.92 3.78
N GLY A 287 38.04 -17.49 4.46
CA GLY A 287 38.18 -18.10 5.79
C GLY A 287 37.99 -17.17 6.99
N ALA A 288 37.47 -15.95 6.80
CA ALA A 288 37.29 -15.00 7.88
C ALA A 288 36.35 -15.53 8.97
N GLY A 289 36.75 -15.39 10.23
CA GLY A 289 35.91 -15.68 11.40
C GLY A 289 34.88 -14.58 11.70
N GLY A 290 35.02 -13.41 11.07
CA GLY A 290 34.12 -12.28 11.18
C GLY A 290 34.50 -11.13 10.26
N VAL A 291 33.60 -10.15 10.09
CA VAL A 291 33.76 -9.00 9.21
C VAL A 291 33.25 -7.74 9.91
N LEU A 292 34.15 -6.76 10.08
CA LEU A 292 33.86 -5.46 10.68
C LEU A 292 33.93 -4.38 9.60
N VAL A 293 32.80 -3.75 9.34
CA VAL A 293 32.67 -2.70 8.33
C VAL A 293 32.65 -1.32 8.99
N PHE A 294 33.36 -0.36 8.45
CA PHE A 294 33.29 1.02 8.91
C PHE A 294 32.94 1.97 7.78
N ASN A 295 32.32 3.09 8.16
CA ASN A 295 31.77 4.04 7.21
C ASN A 295 32.86 4.70 6.34
N ASN A 296 32.45 5.29 5.22
CA ASN A 296 33.33 6.11 4.40
C ASN A 296 33.55 7.49 5.06
N ALA A 297 34.35 8.36 4.43
CA ALA A 297 34.65 9.68 5.00
C ALA A 297 33.42 10.59 5.19
N ALA A 298 32.38 10.47 4.35
CA ALA A 298 31.19 11.30 4.44
C ALA A 298 30.29 10.90 5.61
N GLY A 299 30.19 9.60 5.91
CA GLY A 299 29.35 9.08 7.00
C GLY A 299 29.98 9.08 8.39
N GLY A 300 31.22 9.55 8.54
CA GLY A 300 31.84 9.77 9.85
C GLY A 300 31.87 8.54 10.76
N ASP A 301 31.64 8.75 12.06
CA ASP A 301 31.66 7.71 13.11
C ASP A 301 30.34 6.96 13.29
N GLU A 302 29.34 7.26 12.46
CA GLU A 302 28.03 6.60 12.50
C GLU A 302 28.18 5.10 12.22
N LEU A 303 27.56 4.28 13.08
CA LEU A 303 27.49 2.84 12.88
C LEU A 303 26.51 2.52 11.75
N LEU A 304 26.90 1.59 10.89
CA LEU A 304 26.15 1.23 9.69
C LEU A 304 25.11 0.17 10.00
N SER A 305 23.90 0.30 9.45
CA SER A 305 23.00 -0.83 9.20
C SER A 305 23.36 -1.48 7.85
N MET A 306 23.57 -2.79 7.83
CA MET A 306 24.06 -3.57 6.69
C MET A 306 23.00 -4.58 6.26
N ALA A 307 22.18 -4.22 5.28
CA ALA A 307 21.20 -5.15 4.72
C ALA A 307 21.89 -6.30 3.96
N GLY A 308 21.25 -7.48 3.99
CA GLY A 308 21.63 -8.64 3.15
C GLY A 308 22.74 -9.52 3.72
N ILE A 309 23.13 -9.34 4.99
CA ILE A 309 24.18 -10.14 5.64
C ILE A 309 23.65 -11.17 6.65
N ASP A 310 22.34 -11.34 6.72
CA ASP A 310 21.71 -12.02 7.85
C ASP A 310 21.81 -13.55 7.77
N SER A 311 22.04 -14.09 6.57
CA SER A 311 22.25 -15.54 6.36
C SER A 311 23.64 -16.01 6.81
N TYR A 312 24.55 -15.08 7.14
CA TYR A 312 25.90 -15.42 7.55
C TYR A 312 25.94 -15.77 9.05
N THR A 313 26.62 -16.87 9.37
CA THR A 313 26.80 -17.32 10.76
C THR A 313 28.01 -16.71 11.45
N VAL A 314 28.93 -16.11 10.68
CA VAL A 314 30.10 -15.40 11.21
C VAL A 314 29.70 -14.03 11.77
N ALA A 315 30.48 -13.52 12.71
CA ALA A 315 30.26 -12.19 13.29
C ALA A 315 30.41 -11.11 12.21
N GLY A 316 29.31 -10.46 11.85
CA GLY A 316 29.28 -9.37 10.87
C GLY A 316 28.70 -8.14 11.53
N GLY A 317 29.40 -7.02 11.44
CA GLY A 317 28.96 -5.81 12.13
C GLY A 317 29.73 -4.57 11.72
N SER A 318 29.39 -3.44 12.34
CA SER A 318 30.04 -2.16 12.10
C SER A 318 30.73 -1.57 13.33
N ILE A 319 31.77 -0.78 13.08
CA ILE A 319 32.54 -0.06 14.11
C ILE A 319 32.75 1.41 13.70
N PRO A 320 32.98 2.33 14.64
CA PRO A 320 33.18 3.74 14.33
C PRO A 320 34.40 3.95 13.43
N ARG A 321 34.29 4.81 12.43
CA ARG A 321 35.35 5.08 11.45
C ARG A 321 36.65 5.53 12.12
N SER A 322 36.58 6.43 13.09
CA SER A 322 37.75 6.94 13.81
C SER A 322 38.54 5.80 14.45
N LYS A 323 37.84 4.80 15.01
CA LYS A 323 38.44 3.60 15.62
C LYS A 323 38.97 2.64 14.57
N ALA A 324 38.26 2.44 13.47
CA ALA A 324 38.77 1.67 12.34
C ALA A 324 40.06 2.26 11.74
N LEU A 325 40.16 3.59 11.65
CA LEU A 325 41.36 4.27 11.17
C LEU A 325 42.54 4.15 12.15
N GLU A 326 42.29 4.21 13.47
CA GLU A 326 43.29 3.89 14.49
C GLU A 326 43.83 2.45 14.33
N LEU A 327 42.93 1.48 14.09
CA LEU A 327 43.27 0.07 13.87
C LEU A 327 44.08 -0.14 12.58
N ARG A 328 43.64 0.46 11.46
CA ARG A 328 44.36 0.44 10.18
C ARG A 328 45.77 1.00 10.33
N GLN A 329 45.92 2.14 11.01
CA GLN A 329 47.22 2.73 11.26
C GLN A 329 48.13 1.82 12.11
N ALA A 330 47.57 1.12 13.11
CA ALA A 330 48.32 0.16 13.91
C ALA A 330 48.79 -1.05 13.09
N LEU A 331 47.93 -1.58 12.21
CA LEU A 331 48.26 -2.65 11.26
C LEU A 331 49.38 -2.22 10.29
N GLU A 332 49.32 -1.01 9.73
CA GLU A 332 50.37 -0.44 8.87
C GLU A 332 51.73 -0.30 9.59
N GLN A 333 51.70 -0.11 10.92
CA GLN A 333 52.89 -0.07 11.77
C GLN A 333 53.41 -1.45 12.16
N ASN A 334 52.84 -2.54 11.63
CA ASN A 334 53.13 -3.94 11.97
C ASN A 334 52.96 -4.25 13.48
N LYS A 335 51.95 -3.65 14.11
CA LYS A 335 51.55 -3.98 15.49
C LYS A 335 50.65 -5.22 15.50
N ASP A 336 50.61 -5.90 16.63
CA ASP A 336 49.65 -6.99 16.85
C ASP A 336 48.28 -6.39 17.19
N VAL A 337 47.25 -6.70 16.40
CA VAL A 337 45.91 -6.12 16.53
C VAL A 337 44.87 -7.24 16.54
N SER A 338 44.08 -7.30 17.62
CA SER A 338 42.92 -8.19 17.71
C SER A 338 41.68 -7.45 18.20
N ILE A 339 40.52 -7.98 17.86
CA ILE A 339 39.21 -7.50 18.29
C ILE A 339 38.49 -8.59 19.07
N ARG A 340 37.87 -8.22 20.19
CA ARG A 340 36.94 -9.07 20.94
C ARG A 340 35.57 -8.41 21.00
N LEU A 341 34.57 -9.07 20.45
CA LEU A 341 33.17 -8.66 20.58
C LEU A 341 32.60 -9.26 21.86
N THR A 342 31.90 -8.47 22.66
CA THR A 342 31.32 -8.92 23.93
C THR A 342 29.86 -8.50 24.05
N THR A 343 29.15 -9.13 24.98
CA THR A 343 27.81 -8.70 25.40
C THR A 343 27.84 -7.67 26.54
N GLU A 344 29.03 -7.24 26.97
CA GLU A 344 29.17 -6.12 27.91
C GLU A 344 28.69 -4.84 27.23
N VAL A 345 28.19 -3.89 28.02
CA VAL A 345 27.66 -2.63 27.50
C VAL A 345 28.56 -1.45 27.86
N LEU A 346 28.71 -0.53 26.90
CA LEU A 346 29.29 0.77 27.12
C LEU A 346 28.17 1.80 27.19
N VAL A 347 28.18 2.62 28.25
CA VAL A 347 27.29 3.76 28.40
C VAL A 347 28.10 5.02 28.14
N SER A 348 27.63 5.85 27.21
CA SER A 348 28.22 7.15 26.87
C SER A 348 27.16 8.25 26.90
N ASP A 349 27.59 9.49 27.14
CA ASP A 349 26.71 10.66 27.04
C ASP A 349 26.16 10.78 25.61
N ASN A 350 24.88 11.15 25.49
CA ASN A 350 24.26 11.49 24.21
C ASN A 350 24.47 12.99 23.93
N ASP A 351 25.01 13.34 22.76
CA ASP A 351 25.23 14.74 22.37
C ASP A 351 23.92 15.48 22.07
N LYS A 352 22.83 14.75 21.81
CA LYS A 352 21.47 15.27 21.63
C LYS A 352 20.59 15.11 22.87
N ALA A 353 21.17 14.81 24.03
CA ALA A 353 20.45 14.55 25.28
C ALA A 353 19.31 15.55 25.54
N LEU A 354 18.10 15.03 25.79
CA LEU A 354 16.89 15.78 26.14
C LEU A 354 16.39 16.76 25.08
N THR A 355 16.92 16.72 23.85
CA THR A 355 16.31 17.40 22.71
C THR A 355 15.21 16.52 22.09
N PRO A 356 14.21 17.10 21.42
CA PRO A 356 13.25 16.30 20.67
C PRO A 356 13.96 15.49 19.59
N SER A 357 13.58 14.23 19.42
CA SER A 357 14.11 13.42 18.32
C SER A 357 13.71 14.05 16.99
N SER A 358 14.65 14.19 16.05
CA SER A 358 14.39 14.87 14.76
C SER A 358 13.25 14.22 13.97
N PHE A 359 13.10 12.90 14.10
CA PHE A 359 12.06 12.11 13.43
C PHE A 359 10.68 12.20 14.08
N THR A 360 10.54 12.73 15.30
CA THR A 360 9.22 12.71 15.96
C THR A 360 8.19 13.46 15.12
N SER A 361 7.11 12.79 14.71
CA SER A 361 6.09 13.41 13.87
C SER A 361 5.42 14.59 14.58
N TRP A 362 5.35 15.73 13.90
CA TRP A 362 4.70 16.94 14.42
C TRP A 362 3.20 16.91 14.18
N GLY A 363 2.45 17.51 15.12
CA GLY A 363 1.08 17.92 14.89
C GLY A 363 0.96 19.25 14.12
N PRO A 364 -0.25 19.81 13.98
CA PRO A 364 -1.49 19.34 14.58
C PRO A 364 -2.22 18.31 13.73
N THR A 365 -3.46 17.98 14.10
CA THR A 365 -4.41 17.39 13.14
C THR A 365 -4.80 18.44 12.09
N PRO A 366 -5.35 18.04 10.92
CA PRO A 366 -5.88 18.98 9.93
C PRO A 366 -6.96 19.93 10.46
N SER A 367 -7.66 19.57 11.55
CA SER A 367 -8.64 20.41 12.24
C SER A 367 -8.03 21.33 13.32
N LEU A 368 -6.69 21.42 13.37
CA LEU A 368 -5.91 22.15 14.37
C LEU A 368 -6.17 21.67 15.82
N ASP A 369 -6.46 20.38 16.01
CA ASP A 369 -6.53 19.80 17.34
C ASP A 369 -5.13 19.60 17.93
N PHE A 370 -5.03 19.72 19.26
CA PHE A 370 -3.75 19.65 19.97
C PHE A 370 -3.19 18.22 19.99
N LYS A 371 -2.10 18.02 19.26
CA LYS A 371 -1.32 16.77 19.16
C LYS A 371 0.17 17.10 18.90
N PRO A 372 1.10 16.23 19.32
CA PRO A 372 0.93 15.13 20.27
C PRO A 372 0.58 15.65 21.67
N GLN A 373 0.13 14.79 22.59
CA GLN A 373 -0.25 15.25 23.93
C GLN A 373 0.92 15.28 24.93
N LEU A 374 1.91 14.40 24.76
CA LEU A 374 3.03 14.24 25.69
C LEU A 374 4.27 13.74 24.93
N ALA A 375 5.45 13.83 25.55
CA ALA A 375 6.66 13.19 25.08
C ALA A 375 7.24 12.19 26.10
N GLY A 376 7.82 11.11 25.60
CA GLY A 376 8.59 10.13 26.37
C GLY A 376 10.01 9.99 25.84
N ILE A 377 10.84 9.20 26.51
CA ILE A 377 12.19 8.89 26.02
C ILE A 377 12.10 7.82 24.93
N GLY A 378 12.44 8.19 23.69
CA GLY A 378 12.34 7.33 22.52
C GLY A 378 13.56 7.30 21.61
N GLY A 379 14.51 8.22 21.76
CA GLY A 379 15.79 8.17 21.05
C GLY A 379 16.84 7.38 21.83
N GLU A 380 17.57 6.47 21.17
CA GLU A 380 18.68 5.68 21.72
C GLU A 380 18.29 4.84 22.95
N VAL A 381 17.19 4.10 22.86
CA VAL A 381 16.64 3.28 23.96
C VAL A 381 17.14 1.85 23.88
N TYR A 382 17.86 1.41 24.92
CA TYR A 382 18.33 0.03 25.07
C TYR A 382 17.27 -0.84 25.76
N SER A 383 16.87 -1.94 25.11
CA SER A 383 15.82 -2.84 25.61
C SER A 383 16.05 -4.28 25.11
N THR A 384 15.15 -5.18 25.48
CA THR A 384 15.16 -6.61 25.13
C THR A 384 14.95 -6.86 23.63
N LEU A 385 15.55 -7.92 23.13
CA LEU A 385 15.30 -8.54 21.82
C LEU A 385 15.01 -10.03 22.07
N ASN A 386 14.64 -10.78 21.04
CA ASN A 386 14.37 -12.21 21.23
C ASN A 386 15.62 -12.98 21.65
N ASP A 387 15.39 -14.14 22.26
CA ASP A 387 16.44 -15.12 22.58
C ASP A 387 17.50 -14.57 23.57
N ASN A 388 17.04 -13.87 24.61
CA ASN A 388 17.88 -13.28 25.67
C ASN A 388 18.90 -12.24 25.18
N ARG A 389 18.62 -11.61 24.04
CA ARG A 389 19.44 -10.54 23.48
C ARG A 389 18.88 -9.17 23.87
N TYR A 390 19.66 -8.14 23.62
CA TYR A 390 19.31 -6.76 23.90
C TYR A 390 19.89 -5.86 22.81
N GLY A 391 19.28 -4.71 22.59
CA GLY A 391 19.72 -3.77 21.58
C GLY A 391 19.10 -2.40 21.73
N THR A 392 19.64 -1.45 20.97
CA THR A 392 19.23 -0.04 20.98
C THR A 392 18.36 0.25 19.76
N LYS A 393 17.24 0.91 19.99
CA LYS A 393 16.35 1.40 18.93
C LYS A 393 15.93 2.84 19.24
N SER A 394 15.58 3.57 18.17
CA SER A 394 15.10 4.94 18.23
C SER A 394 13.75 5.01 17.54
N GLY A 395 12.78 5.70 18.15
CA GLY A 395 11.44 5.88 17.60
C GLY A 395 10.44 6.38 18.64
N THR A 396 9.34 6.99 18.16
CA THR A 396 8.15 7.23 19.00
C THR A 396 7.55 5.92 19.52
N SER A 397 7.82 4.81 18.82
CA SER A 397 7.59 3.44 19.29
C SER A 397 8.34 3.04 20.56
N MET A 398 9.43 3.73 20.93
CA MET A 398 10.14 3.50 22.19
C MET A 398 9.69 4.50 23.27
N ALA A 399 9.28 5.70 22.87
CA ALA A 399 8.71 6.70 23.78
C ALA A 399 7.34 6.29 24.34
N THR A 400 6.51 5.67 23.49
CA THR A 400 5.17 5.20 23.88
C THR A 400 5.23 4.18 25.03
N PRO A 401 6.02 3.09 24.96
CA PRO A 401 6.12 2.14 26.06
C PRO A 401 6.78 2.74 27.30
N ASN A 402 7.68 3.72 27.14
CA ASN A 402 8.21 4.46 28.29
C ASN A 402 7.09 5.14 29.08
N VAL A 403 6.14 5.81 28.40
CA VAL A 403 4.97 6.43 29.03
C VAL A 403 3.95 5.38 29.51
N SER A 404 3.70 4.30 28.76
CA SER A 404 2.77 3.24 29.17
C SER A 404 3.20 2.52 30.44
N GLY A 405 4.51 2.37 30.64
CA GLY A 405 5.05 1.87 31.89
C GLY A 405 4.84 2.84 33.05
N MET A 406 5.04 4.15 32.84
CA MET A 406 4.74 5.17 33.86
C MET A 406 3.25 5.17 34.22
N ALA A 407 2.38 5.11 33.22
CA ALA A 407 0.93 5.01 33.40
C ALA A 407 0.56 3.75 34.19
N SER A 408 1.19 2.61 33.90
CA SER A 408 0.96 1.35 34.61
C SER A 408 1.30 1.44 36.11
N LEU A 409 2.42 2.10 36.46
CA LEU A 409 2.75 2.38 37.87
C LEU A 409 1.69 3.27 38.53
N MET A 410 1.24 4.30 37.80
CA MET A 410 0.24 5.25 38.30
C MET A 410 -1.14 4.62 38.47
N VAL A 411 -1.52 3.62 37.66
CA VAL A 411 -2.79 2.89 37.81
C VAL A 411 -2.88 2.22 39.19
N GLU A 412 -1.83 1.55 39.66
CA GLU A 412 -1.80 0.93 40.99
C GLU A 412 -1.93 1.98 42.09
N GLU A 413 -1.12 3.05 42.02
CA GLU A 413 -1.08 4.11 43.04
C GLU A 413 -2.41 4.89 43.09
N TYR A 414 -2.95 5.29 41.94
CA TYR A 414 -4.18 6.08 41.86
C TYR A 414 -5.40 5.27 42.29
N ALA A 415 -5.41 3.95 42.08
CA ALA A 415 -6.46 3.08 42.62
C ALA A 415 -6.47 3.09 44.16
N GLN A 416 -5.30 3.14 44.80
CA GLN A 416 -5.17 3.23 46.27
C GLN A 416 -5.47 4.62 46.79
N ARG A 417 -4.99 5.66 46.11
CA ARG A 417 -5.12 7.07 46.50
C ARG A 417 -6.54 7.60 46.27
N PHE A 418 -7.21 7.15 45.22
CA PHE A 418 -8.55 7.58 44.80
C PHE A 418 -9.51 6.40 44.61
N PRO A 419 -9.80 5.63 45.68
CA PRO A 419 -10.62 4.42 45.58
C PRO A 419 -12.09 4.72 45.28
N SER A 420 -12.55 5.97 45.47
CA SER A 420 -13.91 6.40 45.17
C SER A 420 -14.14 6.75 43.70
N LEU A 421 -13.08 6.95 42.92
CA LEU A 421 -13.18 7.19 41.48
C LEU A 421 -13.40 5.86 40.75
N SER A 422 -14.08 5.92 39.60
CA SER A 422 -14.12 4.82 38.64
C SER A 422 -12.75 4.58 37.99
N ALA A 423 -12.58 3.45 37.31
CA ALA A 423 -11.36 3.17 36.55
C ALA A 423 -11.11 4.24 35.46
N THR A 424 -12.17 4.59 34.71
CA THR A 424 -12.15 5.65 33.70
C THR A 424 -11.76 7.01 34.30
N GLU A 425 -12.37 7.45 35.40
CA GLU A 425 -12.00 8.71 36.05
C GLU A 425 -10.54 8.73 36.53
N ARG A 426 -10.01 7.59 37.00
CA ARG A 426 -8.59 7.48 37.35
C ARG A 426 -7.68 7.54 36.11
N ALA A 427 -8.04 6.85 35.04
CA ALA A 427 -7.29 6.86 33.79
C ALA A 427 -7.19 8.28 33.22
N GLU A 428 -8.29 9.03 33.17
CA GLU A 428 -8.27 10.43 32.75
C GLU A 428 -7.42 11.30 33.68
N LEU A 429 -7.53 11.11 35.00
CA LEU A 429 -6.74 11.86 35.96
C LEU A 429 -5.23 11.58 35.83
N ILE A 430 -4.83 10.35 35.48
CA ILE A 430 -3.44 9.98 35.21
C ILE A 430 -2.93 10.72 33.97
N ARG A 431 -3.69 10.76 32.88
CA ARG A 431 -3.33 11.52 31.67
C ARG A 431 -3.15 13.00 31.96
N VAL A 432 -4.11 13.60 32.69
CA VAL A 432 -4.04 15.01 33.13
C VAL A 432 -2.80 15.25 33.99
N ALA A 433 -2.49 14.37 34.94
CA ALA A 433 -1.31 14.48 35.80
C ALA A 433 -0.01 14.45 34.99
N LEU A 434 0.13 13.47 34.09
CA LEU A 434 1.30 13.32 33.23
C LEU A 434 1.53 14.57 32.37
N MET A 435 0.47 15.13 31.79
CA MET A 435 0.56 16.38 31.01
C MET A 435 0.88 17.58 31.89
N ASN A 436 0.17 17.77 33.01
CA ASN A 436 0.35 18.96 33.82
C ASN A 436 1.75 19.07 34.43
N THR A 437 2.37 17.94 34.81
CA THR A 437 3.67 17.93 35.49
C THR A 437 4.84 17.64 34.55
N ALA A 438 4.60 17.57 33.24
CA ALA A 438 5.62 17.35 32.23
C ALA A 438 6.71 18.44 32.28
N GLN A 439 7.95 18.05 32.02
CA GLN A 439 9.06 18.99 31.86
C GLN A 439 9.02 19.59 30.45
N ILE A 440 8.93 20.92 30.36
CA ILE A 440 9.03 21.65 29.09
C ILE A 440 10.49 21.58 28.60
N PRO A 441 10.79 20.88 27.48
CA PRO A 441 12.14 20.82 26.93
C PRO A 441 12.53 22.17 26.32
N THR A 442 13.80 22.55 26.44
CA THR A 442 14.33 23.80 25.88
C THR A 442 15.66 23.56 25.19
N ASP A 443 15.98 24.39 24.20
CA ASP A 443 17.31 24.42 23.59
C ASP A 443 18.39 24.94 24.55
N ALA A 444 19.64 24.99 24.08
CA ALA A 444 20.78 25.50 24.85
C ALA A 444 20.66 26.99 25.23
N GLN A 445 19.76 27.74 24.58
CA GLN A 445 19.46 29.15 24.84
C GLN A 445 18.23 29.33 25.73
N SER A 446 17.67 28.24 26.28
CA SER A 446 16.44 28.23 27.09
C SER A 446 15.17 28.66 26.34
N VAL A 447 15.15 28.51 25.01
CA VAL A 447 13.96 28.66 24.20
C VAL A 447 13.20 27.33 24.22
N PRO A 448 11.91 27.31 24.57
CA PRO A 448 11.10 26.09 24.51
C PRO A 448 10.97 25.56 23.08
N TYR A 449 10.98 24.23 22.93
CA TYR A 449 10.57 23.59 21.67
C TYR A 449 9.05 23.76 21.45
N SER A 450 8.57 23.43 20.25
CA SER A 450 7.16 23.63 19.89
C SER A 450 6.25 22.65 20.63
N PRO A 451 5.13 23.08 21.23
CA PRO A 451 4.07 22.18 21.68
C PRO A 451 3.56 21.23 20.58
N ARG A 452 3.56 21.60 19.29
CA ARG A 452 3.23 20.67 18.19
C ARG A 452 4.26 19.56 17.99
N GLN A 453 5.47 19.74 18.51
CA GLN A 453 6.53 18.73 18.46
C GLN A 453 6.54 17.85 19.72
N VAL A 454 6.41 18.44 20.91
CA VAL A 454 6.63 17.74 22.20
C VAL A 454 5.39 17.63 23.09
N GLY A 455 4.25 18.15 22.64
CA GLY A 455 3.02 18.17 23.43
C GLY A 455 3.18 18.97 24.72
N ALA A 456 2.72 18.40 25.84
CA ALA A 456 2.92 18.98 27.16
C ALA A 456 4.39 18.99 27.62
N GLY A 457 5.25 18.16 27.02
CA GLY A 457 6.67 18.02 27.35
C GLY A 457 7.04 16.59 27.77
N LEU A 458 8.26 16.43 28.29
CA LEU A 458 8.78 15.15 28.76
C LEU A 458 8.03 14.68 30.02
N ALA A 459 7.48 13.48 29.99
CA ALA A 459 6.79 12.86 31.12
C ALA A 459 7.68 12.78 32.38
N GLN A 460 7.08 12.99 33.56
CA GLN A 460 7.76 12.98 34.87
C GLN A 460 6.90 12.19 35.88
N VAL A 461 7.08 10.88 35.95
CA VAL A 461 6.24 9.99 36.77
C VAL A 461 6.28 10.33 38.26
N ASP A 462 7.43 10.72 38.78
CA ASP A 462 7.63 11.14 40.17
C ASP A 462 6.78 12.38 40.51
N LYS A 463 6.78 13.38 39.62
CA LYS A 463 5.96 14.60 39.77
C LYS A 463 4.47 14.30 39.56
N ALA A 464 4.12 13.45 38.60
CA ALA A 464 2.74 13.08 38.32
C ALA A 464 2.13 12.24 39.45
N MET A 465 2.94 11.46 40.18
CA MET A 465 2.53 10.80 41.42
C MET A 465 2.41 11.78 42.59
N ALA A 466 3.35 12.74 42.71
CA ALA A 466 3.37 13.72 43.80
C ALA A 466 2.24 14.77 43.72
N THR A 467 1.75 15.09 42.52
CA THR A 467 0.74 16.15 42.38
C THR A 467 -0.54 15.84 43.14
N SER A 468 -1.14 16.89 43.70
CA SER A 468 -2.48 16.85 44.31
C SER A 468 -3.45 17.83 43.67
N VAL A 469 -2.95 18.65 42.74
CA VAL A 469 -3.72 19.65 42.00
C VAL A 469 -3.66 19.30 40.52
N TYR A 470 -4.83 19.27 39.89
CA TYR A 470 -5.01 18.91 38.51
C TYR A 470 -5.58 20.11 37.77
N ALA A 471 -4.90 20.53 36.70
CA ALA A 471 -5.25 21.68 35.87
C ALA A 471 -5.96 21.20 34.61
N THR A 472 -7.25 21.51 34.51
CA THR A 472 -8.08 21.21 33.35
C THR A 472 -8.58 22.48 32.67
N VAL A 473 -9.07 22.36 31.45
CA VAL A 473 -9.46 23.50 30.60
C VAL A 473 -10.98 23.51 30.41
N GLU A 474 -11.58 24.70 30.48
CA GLU A 474 -13.02 24.92 30.20
C GLU A 474 -13.96 24.02 31.02
N ASP A 475 -13.59 23.74 32.27
CA ASP A 475 -14.32 22.85 33.19
C ASP A 475 -14.56 21.42 32.65
N GLN A 476 -13.77 20.98 31.65
CA GLN A 476 -13.82 19.61 31.14
C GLN A 476 -12.78 18.74 31.87
N PRO A 477 -13.19 17.68 32.58
CA PRO A 477 -12.32 16.92 33.49
C PRO A 477 -11.21 16.12 32.78
N ASP A 478 -11.33 15.89 31.47
CA ASP A 478 -10.42 15.11 30.65
C ASP A 478 -9.55 15.96 29.70
N LYS A 479 -9.70 17.30 29.72
CA LYS A 479 -8.92 18.21 28.88
C LYS A 479 -7.83 18.93 29.66
N ALA A 480 -6.57 18.62 29.34
CA ALA A 480 -5.38 19.25 29.90
C ALA A 480 -4.54 20.05 28.89
N ALA A 481 -5.10 20.36 27.71
CA ALA A 481 -4.49 21.19 26.68
C ALA A 481 -5.55 22.08 26.00
N VAL A 482 -5.12 23.17 25.38
CA VAL A 482 -5.99 24.13 24.68
C VAL A 482 -5.74 24.08 23.18
N ALA A 483 -6.73 23.66 22.40
CA ALA A 483 -6.75 23.86 20.95
C ALA A 483 -7.52 25.16 20.64
N LEU A 484 -6.79 26.27 20.46
CA LEU A 484 -7.37 27.55 20.06
C LEU A 484 -7.81 27.56 18.60
N ARG A 485 -7.30 26.60 17.80
CA ARG A 485 -7.53 26.46 16.37
C ARG A 485 -7.19 27.78 15.64
N GLN A 486 -7.96 28.13 14.62
CA GLN A 486 -7.80 29.38 13.90
C GLN A 486 -8.21 30.59 14.75
N ILE A 487 -7.35 31.60 14.84
CA ILE A 487 -7.60 32.85 15.58
C ILE A 487 -7.41 34.08 14.69
N ASP A 488 -8.30 35.05 14.88
CA ASP A 488 -8.38 36.32 14.13
C ASP A 488 -8.15 37.56 15.04
N GLY A 489 -7.78 37.32 16.30
CA GLY A 489 -7.56 38.34 17.31
C GLY A 489 -7.37 37.75 18.69
N ALA A 490 -7.47 38.59 19.73
CA ALA A 490 -7.29 38.15 21.11
C ALA A 490 -8.30 37.06 21.52
N ARG A 491 -7.81 36.03 22.20
CA ARG A 491 -8.59 34.88 22.69
C ARG A 491 -8.26 34.61 24.14
N SER A 492 -9.27 34.22 24.92
CA SER A 492 -9.10 33.84 26.31
C SER A 492 -9.53 32.39 26.52
N PHE A 493 -8.85 31.70 27.43
CA PHE A 493 -9.23 30.37 27.90
C PHE A 493 -9.13 30.32 29.43
N THR A 494 -9.88 29.41 30.03
CA THR A 494 -9.95 29.25 31.49
C THR A 494 -9.32 27.93 31.91
N VAL A 495 -8.41 28.00 32.88
CA VAL A 495 -7.81 26.85 33.54
C VAL A 495 -8.44 26.68 34.93
N THR A 496 -9.00 25.49 35.17
CA THR A 496 -9.60 25.09 36.45
C THR A 496 -8.62 24.17 37.19
N LEU A 497 -8.17 24.62 38.35
CA LEU A 497 -7.29 23.88 39.25
C LEU A 497 -8.13 23.17 40.30
N THR A 498 -8.09 21.84 40.35
CA THR A 498 -8.82 21.03 41.34
C THR A 498 -7.86 20.35 42.29
N ASN A 499 -7.94 20.68 43.58
CA ASN A 499 -7.09 20.13 44.64
C ASN A 499 -7.79 18.96 45.33
N ARG A 500 -7.18 17.78 45.25
CA ARG A 500 -7.68 16.53 45.86
C ARG A 500 -6.98 16.19 47.19
N SER A 501 -6.17 17.08 47.75
CA SER A 501 -5.55 16.92 49.07
C SER A 501 -6.38 17.58 50.19
N ASP A 502 -5.93 17.37 51.43
CA ASP A 502 -6.49 17.95 52.65
C ASP A 502 -5.83 19.28 53.06
N LYS A 503 -4.97 19.85 52.20
CA LYS A 503 -4.26 21.11 52.44
C LYS A 503 -4.40 22.06 51.27
N ASP A 504 -4.41 23.35 51.55
CA ASP A 504 -4.37 24.37 50.52
C ASP A 504 -3.03 24.30 49.75
N VAL A 505 -3.09 24.42 48.44
CA VAL A 505 -1.91 24.47 47.56
C VAL A 505 -1.87 25.82 46.85
N ARG A 506 -0.71 26.46 46.79
CA ARG A 506 -0.55 27.80 46.22
C ARG A 506 0.43 27.79 45.06
N TYR A 507 0.06 28.51 44.01
CA TYR A 507 0.86 28.72 42.82
C TYR A 507 1.08 30.21 42.57
N THR A 508 2.26 30.55 42.06
CA THR A 508 2.56 31.83 41.43
C THR A 508 2.49 31.68 39.91
N VAL A 509 2.06 32.73 39.22
CA VAL A 509 1.98 32.76 37.76
C VAL A 509 3.16 33.58 37.23
N PRO A 510 4.23 32.94 36.70
CA PRO A 510 5.35 33.67 36.11
C PRO A 510 4.94 34.43 34.85
N ALA A 511 5.85 35.27 34.33
CA ALA A 511 5.69 35.78 32.97
C ALA A 511 5.61 34.61 31.99
N GLN A 512 4.55 34.60 31.18
CA GLN A 512 4.34 33.53 30.20
C GLN A 512 5.24 33.77 28.99
N GLN A 513 5.64 32.68 28.34
CA GLN A 513 6.38 32.73 27.09
C GLN A 513 5.44 32.25 25.98
N VAL A 514 5.23 33.11 24.99
CA VAL A 514 4.61 32.73 23.72
C VAL A 514 5.73 32.21 22.83
N VAL A 515 5.52 31.05 22.24
CA VAL A 515 6.44 30.38 21.32
C VAL A 515 5.91 30.63 19.91
N GLY A 516 6.81 31.09 19.04
CA GLY A 516 6.61 31.13 17.60
C GLY A 516 7.66 30.26 16.92
N GLU A 517 7.46 30.00 15.63
CA GLU A 517 8.32 29.14 14.84
C GLU A 517 8.75 29.80 13.54
N SER A 518 9.88 29.34 12.98
CA SER A 518 10.31 29.68 11.64
C SER A 518 9.66 28.76 10.62
N ASN A 519 9.28 29.28 9.46
CA ASN A 519 8.77 28.48 8.35
C ASN A 519 9.43 28.90 7.03
N GLU A 520 10.76 28.73 6.96
CA GLU A 520 11.55 29.11 5.78
C GLU A 520 11.79 27.88 4.89
N ALA A 521 11.40 27.97 3.61
CA ALA A 521 11.58 26.88 2.66
C ALA A 521 13.06 26.46 2.52
N GLY A 522 13.31 25.15 2.64
CA GLY A 522 14.63 24.53 2.59
C GLY A 522 15.45 24.65 3.88
N ALA A 523 14.86 25.14 4.97
CA ALA A 523 15.51 25.28 6.27
C ALA A 523 14.88 24.37 7.33
N GLN A 524 15.58 24.21 8.45
CA GLN A 524 15.01 23.54 9.63
C GLN A 524 14.02 24.48 10.34
N THR A 525 12.86 23.95 10.68
CA THR A 525 11.89 24.60 11.57
C THR A 525 12.48 24.70 12.97
N THR A 526 12.59 25.93 13.48
CA THR A 526 13.15 26.27 14.79
C THR A 526 12.17 27.16 15.56
N THR A 527 12.26 27.16 16.89
CA THR A 527 11.41 27.98 17.74
C THR A 527 12.11 29.25 18.22
N HIS A 528 11.30 30.25 18.57
CA HIS A 528 11.74 31.48 19.22
C HIS A 528 10.69 31.97 20.22
N VAL A 529 11.12 32.78 21.20
CA VAL A 529 10.17 33.47 22.09
C VAL A 529 9.60 34.67 21.34
N SER A 530 8.29 34.63 21.07
CA SER A 530 7.57 35.70 20.39
C SER A 530 7.48 36.97 21.25
N SER A 531 7.29 38.11 20.58
CA SER A 531 6.97 39.39 21.24
C SER A 531 5.49 39.52 21.63
N GLU A 532 4.66 38.59 21.18
CA GLU A 532 3.25 38.46 21.55
C GLU A 532 3.10 38.04 23.02
N SER A 533 1.89 38.13 23.57
CA SER A 533 1.68 37.96 25.01
C SER A 533 0.53 37.05 25.38
N LEU A 534 0.76 36.21 26.39
CA LEU A 534 -0.26 35.51 27.16
C LEU A 534 -0.28 36.08 28.59
N VAL A 535 -1.43 36.60 29.03
CA VAL A 535 -1.57 37.26 30.34
C VAL A 535 -2.65 36.58 31.16
N ALA A 536 -2.31 36.17 32.38
CA ALA A 536 -3.28 35.68 33.37
C ALA A 536 -3.99 36.84 34.07
N ASP A 537 -5.24 36.62 34.48
CA ASP A 537 -6.04 37.57 35.26
C ASP A 537 -5.57 37.74 36.72
N ALA A 538 -4.72 36.83 37.22
CA ALA A 538 -4.05 36.94 38.51
C ALA A 538 -2.58 36.48 38.46
N SER A 539 -1.74 37.05 39.32
CA SER A 539 -0.32 36.68 39.47
C SER A 539 -0.08 35.52 40.44
N GLU A 540 -1.09 35.11 41.19
CA GLU A 540 -1.05 34.01 42.14
C GLU A 540 -2.45 33.42 42.34
N VAL A 541 -2.51 32.14 42.72
CA VAL A 541 -3.75 31.44 43.01
C VAL A 541 -3.55 30.48 44.19
N THR A 542 -4.54 30.43 45.08
CA THR A 542 -4.63 29.43 46.16
C THR A 542 -5.78 28.49 45.85
N VAL A 543 -5.48 27.20 45.74
CA VAL A 543 -6.45 26.15 45.50
C VAL A 543 -6.80 25.50 46.84
N PRO A 544 -8.01 25.71 47.37
CA PRO A 544 -8.38 25.26 48.70
C PRO A 544 -8.37 23.73 48.81
N ALA A 545 -8.07 23.20 49.99
CA ALA A 545 -8.15 21.77 50.29
C ALA A 545 -9.50 21.17 49.84
N GLY A 546 -9.46 20.11 49.03
CA GLY A 546 -10.65 19.45 48.50
C GLY A 546 -11.54 20.31 47.59
N GLY A 547 -11.06 21.49 47.16
CA GLY A 547 -11.81 22.43 46.34
C GLY A 547 -11.07 22.81 45.06
N SER A 548 -11.60 23.83 44.38
CA SER A 548 -11.06 24.28 43.09
C SER A 548 -10.90 25.79 43.02
N ALA A 549 -10.06 26.27 42.11
CA ALA A 549 -9.87 27.68 41.76
C ALA A 549 -9.68 27.80 40.24
N THR A 550 -9.99 28.97 39.68
CA THR A 550 -9.86 29.22 38.23
C THR A 550 -8.89 30.36 37.95
N LEU A 551 -8.26 30.30 36.79
CA LEU A 551 -7.45 31.37 36.20
C LEU A 551 -7.83 31.55 34.74
N SER A 552 -8.01 32.79 34.30
CA SER A 552 -8.26 33.10 32.89
C SER A 552 -6.99 33.64 32.25
N PHE A 553 -6.58 33.05 31.14
CA PHE A 553 -5.44 33.50 30.35
C PHE A 553 -5.93 34.13 29.06
N THR A 554 -5.41 35.30 28.70
CA THR A 554 -5.73 36.02 27.46
C THR A 554 -4.50 36.11 26.57
N LEU A 555 -4.56 35.46 25.41
CA LEU A 555 -3.57 35.50 24.35
C LEU A 555 -3.86 36.69 23.42
N THR A 556 -2.84 37.49 23.12
CA THR A 556 -2.93 38.64 22.21
C THR A 556 -1.94 38.45 21.05
N PRO A 557 -2.42 38.02 19.88
CA PRO A 557 -1.57 37.76 18.72
C PRO A 557 -1.29 39.02 17.87
N ASP A 558 -0.23 38.97 17.07
CA ASP A 558 0.03 39.86 15.93
C ASP A 558 -0.70 39.36 14.69
N THR A 559 -1.81 40.01 14.32
CA THR A 559 -2.64 39.59 13.19
C THR A 559 -2.12 40.09 11.83
N SER A 560 -0.87 40.57 11.74
CA SER A 560 -0.32 41.11 10.48
C SER A 560 0.20 40.04 9.51
N SER A 561 0.47 38.82 9.98
CA SER A 561 0.91 37.68 9.16
C SER A 561 0.37 36.35 9.69
N THR A 562 0.18 35.37 8.80
CA THR A 562 -0.22 34.01 9.18
C THR A 562 0.96 33.28 9.84
N HIS A 563 0.75 32.68 11.01
CA HIS A 563 1.77 31.91 11.74
C HIS A 563 1.12 31.10 12.87
N TYR A 564 1.84 30.09 13.37
CA TYR A 564 1.45 29.40 14.61
C TYR A 564 1.78 30.25 15.84
N ILE A 565 0.91 30.18 16.82
CA ILE A 565 1.07 30.82 18.13
C ILE A 565 0.76 29.81 19.23
N GLU A 566 1.74 29.56 20.08
CA GLU A 566 1.73 28.39 20.95
C GLU A 566 2.52 28.60 22.25
N GLY A 567 2.44 27.65 23.18
CA GLY A 567 3.25 27.66 24.39
C GLY A 567 2.55 26.96 25.55
N TRP A 568 2.84 27.41 26.78
CA TRP A 568 2.25 26.87 28.01
C TRP A 568 1.74 27.96 28.93
N ALA A 569 0.56 27.76 29.52
CA ALA A 569 0.13 28.47 30.71
C ALA A 569 0.80 27.82 31.94
N ARG A 570 1.84 28.48 32.46
CA ARG A 570 2.72 27.97 33.52
C ARG A 570 2.32 28.46 34.90
N LEU A 571 2.44 27.58 35.88
CA LEU A 571 2.14 27.78 37.30
C LEU A 571 3.30 27.21 38.13
N VAL A 572 3.97 28.06 38.91
CA VAL A 572 5.10 27.65 39.77
C VAL A 572 4.59 27.47 41.20
N SER A 573 4.75 26.27 41.74
CA SER A 573 4.33 25.93 43.09
C SER A 573 5.17 26.68 44.11
N VAL A 574 4.51 27.21 45.14
CA VAL A 574 5.19 27.73 46.35
C VAL A 574 4.87 26.88 47.58
N THR A 575 4.12 25.78 47.40
CA THR A 575 3.83 24.80 48.43
C THR A 575 4.85 23.66 48.34
N GLU A 576 5.60 23.42 49.42
CA GLU A 576 6.59 22.34 49.49
C GLU A 576 5.97 20.98 49.13
N GLY A 577 6.62 20.26 48.22
CA GLY A 577 6.20 18.94 47.75
C GLY A 577 5.12 18.94 46.66
N ALA A 578 4.48 20.08 46.36
CA ALA A 578 3.59 20.20 45.20
C ALA A 578 4.41 20.57 43.95
N PRO A 579 4.27 19.84 42.82
CA PRO A 579 4.99 20.14 41.59
C PRO A 579 4.44 21.38 40.89
N ASP A 580 5.28 21.98 40.04
CA ASP A 580 4.85 22.99 39.06
C ASP A 580 3.84 22.37 38.09
N LEU A 581 2.93 23.20 37.57
CA LEU A 581 1.91 22.79 36.61
C LEU A 581 2.03 23.61 35.33
N SER A 582 1.71 22.99 34.21
CA SER A 582 1.57 23.66 32.93
C SER A 582 0.38 23.12 32.13
N VAL A 583 -0.20 23.98 31.30
CA VAL A 583 -1.25 23.62 30.34
C VAL A 583 -0.81 24.11 28.97
N PRO A 584 -0.46 23.23 28.02
CA PRO A 584 -0.04 23.65 26.69
C PRO A 584 -1.24 24.20 25.89
N TYR A 585 -0.95 25.14 24.98
CA TYR A 585 -1.92 25.67 24.03
C TYR A 585 -1.32 25.77 22.63
N LEU A 586 -2.20 25.65 21.63
CA LEU A 586 -1.88 25.77 20.22
C LEU A 586 -2.96 26.55 19.48
N GLY A 587 -2.56 27.50 18.64
CA GLY A 587 -3.42 28.15 17.66
C GLY A 587 -2.67 28.54 16.40
N LEU A 588 -3.43 28.90 15.37
CA LEU A 588 -2.93 29.47 14.12
C LEU A 588 -3.56 30.85 13.94
N VAL A 589 -2.74 31.89 13.84
CA VAL A 589 -3.19 33.24 13.46
C VAL A 589 -3.34 33.28 11.95
N GLY A 590 -4.50 33.71 11.44
CA GLY A 590 -4.75 33.86 9.99
C GLY A 590 -5.86 32.96 9.45
N ASP A 591 -5.77 32.59 8.17
CA ASP A 591 -6.73 31.71 7.48
C ASP A 591 -6.11 30.35 7.20
N TRP A 592 -6.53 29.32 7.95
CA TRP A 592 -6.02 27.96 7.80
C TRP A 592 -6.38 27.34 6.45
N ASN A 593 -7.46 27.80 5.81
CA ASN A 593 -7.91 27.27 4.52
C ASN A 593 -7.26 27.98 3.32
N ALA A 594 -6.31 28.90 3.54
CA ALA A 594 -5.67 29.66 2.48
C ALA A 594 -4.67 28.82 1.65
N GLU A 595 -4.01 27.85 2.27
CA GLU A 595 -3.10 26.93 1.57
C GLU A 595 -3.88 25.88 0.77
N ALA A 596 -3.44 25.66 -0.47
CA ALA A 596 -4.09 24.75 -1.40
C ALA A 596 -4.03 23.30 -0.90
N ILE A 597 -5.15 22.58 -0.97
CA ILE A 597 -5.21 21.15 -0.68
C ILE A 597 -4.61 20.35 -1.84
N VAL A 598 -4.99 20.71 -3.07
CA VAL A 598 -4.51 20.10 -4.31
C VAL A 598 -3.62 21.13 -5.00
N ARG A 599 -2.42 20.70 -5.40
CA ARG A 599 -1.51 21.55 -6.19
C ARG A 599 -2.17 21.95 -7.50
N ALA A 600 -1.92 23.17 -7.98
CA ALA A 600 -2.51 23.65 -9.22
C ALA A 600 -2.12 22.75 -10.43
N PRO A 601 -3.03 22.55 -11.41
CA PRO A 601 -2.75 21.70 -12.57
C PRO A 601 -1.54 22.18 -13.37
N GLY A 602 -0.67 21.24 -13.75
CA GLY A 602 0.54 21.52 -14.53
C GLY A 602 1.71 22.16 -13.77
N ASP A 603 1.53 22.56 -12.51
CA ASP A 603 2.65 23.10 -11.70
C ASP A 603 3.58 21.94 -11.27
N PRO A 604 4.85 21.92 -11.71
CA PRO A 604 5.78 20.85 -11.36
C PRO A 604 6.16 20.94 -9.88
N LEU A 605 6.44 19.80 -9.24
CA LEU A 605 7.04 19.78 -7.90
C LEU A 605 8.39 20.54 -7.88
N PRO A 606 8.82 21.10 -6.73
CA PRO A 606 10.11 21.77 -6.65
C PRO A 606 11.25 20.84 -7.08
N ALA A 607 12.30 21.40 -7.68
CA ALA A 607 13.43 20.64 -8.22
C ALA A 607 14.22 19.80 -7.19
N SER A 608 13.94 19.97 -5.89
CA SER A 608 14.46 19.12 -4.81
C SER A 608 13.78 17.75 -4.72
N TYR A 609 12.61 17.58 -5.34
CA TYR A 609 11.87 16.32 -5.47
C TYR A 609 12.22 15.61 -6.78
N ASP A 610 11.79 14.34 -6.95
CA ASP A 610 12.07 13.57 -8.16
C ASP A 610 11.67 14.38 -9.42
N PRO A 611 12.61 14.63 -10.36
CA PRO A 611 12.30 15.32 -11.61
C PRO A 611 11.26 14.61 -12.47
N ASN A 612 10.98 13.33 -12.21
CA ASN A 612 9.93 12.55 -12.88
C ASN A 612 8.59 12.55 -12.13
N ALA A 613 8.48 13.26 -11.00
CA ALA A 613 7.28 13.27 -10.19
C ALA A 613 6.08 13.87 -10.95
N SER A 614 4.96 13.16 -10.93
CA SER A 614 3.71 13.53 -11.60
C SER A 614 3.16 14.87 -11.11
N ALA A 615 2.65 15.70 -12.02
CA ALA A 615 1.91 16.92 -11.70
C ALA A 615 0.39 16.65 -11.62
N THR A 616 -0.35 17.55 -10.95
CA THR A 616 -1.82 17.53 -11.00
C THR A 616 -2.28 17.68 -12.45
N GLY A 617 -3.19 16.83 -12.90
CA GLY A 617 -3.70 16.84 -14.27
C GLY A 617 -4.71 15.73 -14.53
N LEU A 618 -4.91 15.41 -15.81
CA LEU A 618 -5.83 14.36 -16.23
C LEU A 618 -5.06 13.23 -16.91
N VAL A 619 -5.56 12.01 -16.70
CA VAL A 619 -5.04 10.80 -17.33
C VAL A 619 -6.15 10.05 -18.04
N ALA A 620 -5.78 9.28 -19.05
CA ALA A 620 -6.64 8.36 -19.79
C ALA A 620 -5.96 6.99 -19.91
N THR A 621 -6.63 6.03 -20.54
CA THR A 621 -6.09 4.67 -20.76
C THR A 621 -5.67 4.51 -22.22
N TRP A 622 -4.49 3.96 -22.47
CA TRP A 622 -4.03 3.60 -23.82
C TRP A 622 -3.26 2.28 -23.78
N SER A 623 -3.69 1.29 -24.58
CA SER A 623 -3.15 -0.07 -24.60
C SER A 623 -3.06 -0.71 -23.20
N GLY A 624 -4.06 -0.45 -22.36
CA GLY A 624 -4.12 -0.91 -20.97
C GLY A 624 -3.18 -0.17 -20.00
N MET A 625 -2.46 0.86 -20.44
CA MET A 625 -1.60 1.70 -19.61
C MET A 625 -2.28 3.05 -19.31
N THR A 626 -2.03 3.60 -18.13
CA THR A 626 -2.46 4.96 -17.80
C THR A 626 -1.50 5.99 -18.41
N VAL A 627 -2.03 6.94 -19.18
CA VAL A 627 -1.26 7.98 -19.87
C VAL A 627 -1.78 9.37 -19.52
N PRO A 628 -0.91 10.38 -19.33
CA PRO A 628 -1.35 11.75 -19.08
C PRO A 628 -1.90 12.40 -20.36
N LEU A 629 -2.99 13.16 -20.24
CA LEU A 629 -3.55 13.94 -21.35
C LEU A 629 -2.69 15.13 -21.74
N SER A 630 -1.73 15.54 -20.91
CA SER A 630 -0.77 16.59 -21.23
C SER A 630 0.64 16.12 -20.92
N SER A 631 1.52 16.17 -21.91
CA SER A 631 2.92 15.74 -21.78
C SER A 631 3.84 16.59 -22.68
N GLU A 632 5.14 16.28 -22.69
CA GLU A 632 6.08 16.88 -23.65
C GLU A 632 5.71 16.61 -25.12
N LEU A 633 4.92 15.55 -25.38
CA LEU A 633 4.43 15.20 -26.72
C LEU A 633 3.21 16.05 -27.16
N GLY A 634 2.61 16.80 -26.24
CA GLY A 634 1.45 17.66 -26.50
C GLY A 634 0.25 17.38 -25.60
N THR A 635 -0.89 17.94 -25.97
CA THR A 635 -2.18 17.76 -25.30
C THR A 635 -3.07 16.84 -26.12
N PHE A 636 -3.56 15.76 -25.50
CA PHE A 636 -4.43 14.76 -26.10
C PHE A 636 -5.90 15.00 -25.74
N ALA A 637 -6.80 14.46 -26.57
CA ALA A 637 -8.24 14.45 -26.33
C ALA A 637 -8.70 13.06 -25.87
N VAL A 638 -9.86 13.02 -25.23
CA VAL A 638 -10.54 11.79 -24.81
C VAL A 638 -11.49 11.38 -25.96
N SER A 639 -11.49 10.13 -26.36
CA SER A 639 -12.28 9.61 -27.48
C SER A 639 -13.21 8.48 -27.03
N PRO A 640 -14.33 8.78 -26.35
CA PRO A 640 -15.30 7.77 -25.90
C PRO A 640 -16.08 7.19 -27.09
N ASN A 641 -15.44 6.31 -27.85
CA ASN A 641 -15.98 5.61 -29.03
C ASN A 641 -16.11 4.09 -28.81
N GLY A 642 -15.61 3.58 -27.67
CA GLY A 642 -15.74 2.18 -27.26
C GLY A 642 -14.66 1.25 -27.81
N GLU A 643 -13.54 1.78 -28.30
CA GLU A 643 -12.42 0.99 -28.83
C GLU A 643 -11.43 0.52 -27.76
N GLY A 644 -11.62 0.94 -26.50
CA GLY A 644 -10.81 0.56 -25.34
C GLY A 644 -9.65 1.50 -25.04
N ASP A 645 -9.34 2.41 -25.97
CA ASP A 645 -8.31 3.44 -25.84
C ASP A 645 -8.93 4.82 -25.74
N MET A 646 -8.41 5.64 -24.83
CA MET A 646 -8.80 7.03 -24.58
C MET A 646 -10.31 7.22 -24.28
N ASP A 647 -11.03 6.14 -23.96
CA ASP A 647 -12.48 6.14 -23.71
C ASP A 647 -12.87 6.81 -22.40
N VAL A 648 -11.96 6.82 -21.41
CA VAL A 648 -12.21 7.34 -20.07
C VAL A 648 -11.17 8.36 -19.67
N VAL A 649 -11.58 9.31 -18.82
CA VAL A 649 -10.68 10.30 -18.20
C VAL A 649 -10.81 10.25 -16.68
N ALA A 650 -9.67 10.30 -15.99
CA ALA A 650 -9.58 10.35 -14.54
C ALA A 650 -8.66 11.50 -14.09
N PRO A 651 -8.90 12.09 -12.90
CA PRO A 651 -7.98 13.06 -12.33
C PRO A 651 -6.79 12.39 -11.64
N SER A 652 -5.62 12.98 -11.84
CA SER A 652 -4.37 12.69 -11.14
C SER A 652 -4.02 13.90 -10.29
N LEU A 653 -3.93 13.73 -8.96
CA LEU A 653 -3.89 14.82 -7.99
C LEU A 653 -2.61 14.78 -7.17
N VAL A 654 -1.87 15.90 -7.12
CA VAL A 654 -0.81 16.09 -6.13
C VAL A 654 -1.41 16.77 -4.91
N LEU A 655 -1.62 15.99 -3.85
CA LEU A 655 -2.15 16.48 -2.57
C LEU A 655 -1.03 17.16 -1.78
N MET A 656 -1.21 18.45 -1.50
CA MET A 656 -0.35 19.23 -0.61
C MET A 656 -0.85 19.14 0.84
N ARG A 657 -2.12 18.82 1.03
CA ARG A 657 -2.76 18.66 2.33
C ARG A 657 -3.69 17.48 2.26
N ASN A 658 -3.99 16.90 3.41
CA ASN A 658 -5.05 15.90 3.45
C ASN A 658 -6.40 16.57 3.13
N ALA A 659 -7.31 15.81 2.52
CA ALA A 659 -8.70 16.22 2.35
C ALA A 659 -9.60 15.23 3.10
N SER A 660 -10.48 15.74 3.96
CA SER A 660 -11.50 14.89 4.59
C SER A 660 -12.51 14.40 3.55
N ASP A 661 -12.83 15.25 2.58
CA ASP A 661 -13.78 14.96 1.51
C ASP A 661 -13.27 15.49 0.17
N ALA A 662 -13.56 14.74 -0.89
CA ALA A 662 -13.40 15.11 -2.28
C ALA A 662 -14.69 14.83 -3.07
N GLU A 663 -15.04 15.72 -4.00
CA GLU A 663 -16.17 15.57 -4.93
C GLU A 663 -15.67 15.78 -6.36
N TYR A 664 -16.09 14.89 -7.26
CA TYR A 664 -15.62 14.83 -8.64
C TYR A 664 -16.77 15.16 -9.59
N GLU A 665 -16.61 16.20 -10.40
CA GLU A 665 -17.64 16.68 -11.32
C GLU A 665 -17.10 16.85 -12.73
N VAL A 666 -17.94 16.62 -13.73
CA VAL A 666 -17.71 17.09 -15.11
C VAL A 666 -18.67 18.21 -15.41
N VAL A 667 -18.11 19.34 -15.85
CA VAL A 667 -18.87 20.53 -16.22
C VAL A 667 -18.70 20.86 -17.70
N ASP A 668 -19.75 21.38 -18.30
CA ASP A 668 -19.73 21.83 -19.69
C ASP A 668 -19.02 23.19 -19.84
N SER A 669 -18.84 23.62 -21.09
CA SER A 669 -18.25 24.92 -21.44
C SER A 669 -19.01 26.15 -20.92
N SER A 670 -20.26 26.00 -20.45
CA SER A 670 -21.05 27.07 -19.81
C SER A 670 -20.85 27.13 -18.29
N GLY A 671 -20.18 26.13 -17.71
CA GLY A 671 -19.96 25.96 -16.28
C GLY A 671 -21.08 25.19 -15.57
N GLN A 672 -22.03 24.61 -16.31
CA GLN A 672 -23.10 23.78 -15.76
C GLN A 672 -22.56 22.37 -15.45
N VAL A 673 -22.89 21.85 -14.26
CA VAL A 673 -22.56 20.45 -13.90
C VAL A 673 -23.37 19.51 -14.77
N LEU A 674 -22.68 18.71 -15.57
CA LEU A 674 -23.28 17.65 -16.39
C LEU A 674 -23.47 16.38 -15.57
N LYS A 675 -22.45 16.01 -14.80
CA LYS A 675 -22.42 14.78 -14.01
C LYS A 675 -21.56 14.97 -12.77
N VAL A 676 -22.10 14.57 -11.62
CA VAL A 676 -21.28 14.30 -10.43
C VAL A 676 -20.86 12.85 -10.52
N ILE A 677 -19.56 12.59 -10.63
CA ILE A 677 -19.01 11.25 -10.84
C ILE A 677 -19.11 10.42 -9.56
N GLY A 678 -18.68 11.01 -8.44
CA GLY A 678 -18.64 10.37 -7.13
C GLY A 678 -18.00 11.27 -6.07
N GLN A 679 -17.85 10.72 -4.87
CA GLN A 679 -17.21 11.37 -3.73
C GLN A 679 -16.24 10.40 -3.06
N GLU A 680 -15.20 10.93 -2.45
CA GLU A 680 -14.24 10.16 -1.65
C GLU A 680 -14.01 10.84 -0.30
N GLN A 681 -13.72 10.05 0.71
CA GLN A 681 -13.33 10.54 2.02
C GLN A 681 -11.90 10.11 2.38
N GLY A 682 -11.25 10.87 3.25
CA GLY A 682 -9.99 10.43 3.85
C GLY A 682 -8.78 10.50 2.92
N LEU A 683 -8.76 11.40 1.92
CA LEU A 683 -7.63 11.52 1.00
C LEU A 683 -6.39 12.05 1.73
N ARG A 684 -5.30 11.32 1.61
CA ARG A 684 -4.07 11.58 2.35
C ARG A 684 -2.93 11.98 1.40
N ARG A 685 -2.18 13.01 1.79
CA ARG A 685 -0.94 13.40 1.10
C ARG A 685 0.20 12.42 1.38
N SER A 686 1.10 12.27 0.43
CA SER A 686 2.38 11.58 0.61
C SER A 686 3.37 12.42 1.43
N THR A 687 4.31 11.76 2.11
CA THR A 687 5.42 12.46 2.79
C THR A 687 6.48 12.91 1.79
N GLY A 688 7.32 13.86 2.20
CA GLY A 688 8.41 14.36 1.38
C GLY A 688 9.44 13.28 1.07
N SER A 689 9.68 12.35 1.99
CA SER A 689 10.55 11.18 1.80
C SER A 689 9.99 10.23 0.73
N GLU A 690 8.67 9.99 0.72
CA GLU A 690 7.98 9.17 -0.29
C GLU A 690 8.03 9.80 -1.69
N VAL A 691 7.97 11.13 -1.79
CA VAL A 691 8.00 11.86 -3.07
C VAL A 691 9.42 12.11 -3.59
N SER A 692 10.44 11.93 -2.74
CA SER A 692 11.84 12.18 -3.10
C SER A 692 12.56 10.97 -3.73
N VAL A 693 11.94 9.78 -3.71
CA VAL A 693 12.50 8.56 -4.30
C VAL A 693 12.09 8.41 -5.76
N ALA A 694 13.05 8.08 -6.63
CA ALA A 694 12.87 8.01 -8.09
C ALA A 694 12.01 6.85 -8.61
N ASP A 695 11.37 6.09 -7.71
CA ASP A 695 10.74 4.80 -8.00
C ASP A 695 9.19 4.85 -8.01
N GLY A 696 8.55 6.02 -7.89
CA GLY A 696 7.08 6.12 -7.88
C GLY A 696 6.47 7.49 -8.19
N SER A 697 5.25 7.48 -8.76
CA SER A 697 4.42 8.67 -8.96
C SER A 697 3.89 9.18 -7.61
N SER A 698 4.15 10.45 -7.30
CA SER A 698 3.63 11.15 -6.12
C SER A 698 2.17 11.60 -6.23
N ALA A 699 1.54 11.41 -7.39
CA ALA A 699 0.16 11.81 -7.62
C ALA A 699 -0.81 10.67 -7.33
N TYR A 700 -1.90 11.01 -6.64
CA TYR A 700 -3.06 10.16 -6.41
C TYR A 700 -3.94 10.15 -7.67
N VAL A 701 -4.08 9.00 -8.33
CA VAL A 701 -4.95 8.83 -9.49
C VAL A 701 -6.29 8.27 -9.03
N ALA A 702 -7.37 9.05 -9.18
CA ALA A 702 -8.72 8.62 -8.78
C ALA A 702 -9.35 7.73 -9.86
N THR A 703 -8.83 6.51 -10.01
CA THR A 703 -9.26 5.55 -11.06
C THR A 703 -10.69 5.04 -10.88
N SER A 704 -11.24 5.15 -9.67
CA SER A 704 -12.65 4.93 -9.33
C SER A 704 -13.57 6.07 -9.80
N GLN A 705 -13.01 7.24 -10.13
CA GLN A 705 -13.73 8.48 -10.40
C GLN A 705 -13.55 8.89 -11.87
N THR A 706 -13.84 7.96 -12.78
CA THR A 706 -13.69 8.15 -14.22
C THR A 706 -14.94 8.73 -14.87
N PHE A 707 -14.74 9.52 -15.92
CA PHE A 707 -15.80 9.90 -16.85
C PHE A 707 -15.61 9.18 -18.18
N ASP A 708 -16.66 8.51 -18.63
CA ASP A 708 -16.73 7.67 -19.83
C ASP A 708 -17.33 8.39 -21.05
N GLY A 709 -17.56 9.70 -20.94
CA GLY A 709 -18.16 10.48 -22.01
C GLY A 709 -19.68 10.29 -22.17
N THR A 710 -20.37 9.60 -21.25
CA THR A 710 -21.82 9.39 -21.33
C THR A 710 -22.59 10.01 -20.16
N VAL A 711 -23.85 10.37 -20.42
CA VAL A 711 -24.81 10.85 -19.42
C VAL A 711 -26.16 10.20 -19.64
N TRP A 712 -26.96 10.06 -18.58
CA TRP A 712 -28.36 9.62 -18.70
C TRP A 712 -29.22 10.72 -19.30
N ASP A 713 -29.95 10.42 -20.39
CA ASP A 713 -30.99 11.30 -20.93
C ASP A 713 -32.38 10.82 -20.45
N PRO A 714 -33.04 11.56 -19.53
CA PRO A 714 -34.35 11.18 -19.02
C PRO A 714 -35.45 11.10 -20.08
N ALA A 715 -35.32 11.81 -21.20
CA ALA A 715 -36.35 11.86 -22.23
C ALA A 715 -36.37 10.60 -23.12
N SER A 716 -35.18 10.05 -23.42
CA SER A 716 -35.03 8.81 -24.18
C SER A 716 -34.91 7.56 -23.31
N ALA A 717 -34.57 7.74 -22.03
CA ALA A 717 -34.24 6.67 -21.09
C ALA A 717 -33.05 5.81 -21.56
N GLU A 718 -32.04 6.48 -22.14
CA GLU A 718 -30.81 5.86 -22.62
C GLU A 718 -29.58 6.65 -22.14
N PHE A 719 -28.44 5.97 -22.06
CA PHE A 719 -27.15 6.63 -21.91
C PHE A 719 -26.74 7.21 -23.26
N VAL A 720 -26.53 8.52 -23.31
CA VAL A 720 -26.13 9.23 -24.52
C VAL A 720 -24.71 9.75 -24.37
N ARG A 721 -23.94 9.62 -25.44
CA ARG A 721 -22.61 10.21 -25.55
C ARG A 721 -22.72 11.74 -25.57
N VAL A 722 -21.89 12.43 -24.80
CA VAL A 722 -21.82 13.88 -24.85
C VAL A 722 -21.18 14.34 -26.17
N PRO A 723 -21.58 15.49 -26.75
CA PRO A 723 -21.00 15.97 -28.00
C PRO A 723 -19.49 16.23 -27.90
N ASP A 724 -18.77 16.11 -29.02
CA ASP A 724 -17.39 16.58 -29.11
C ASP A 724 -17.30 18.06 -28.70
N GLY A 725 -16.28 18.42 -27.92
CA GLY A 725 -16.17 19.76 -27.37
C GLY A 725 -15.26 19.90 -26.17
N GLN A 726 -15.33 21.08 -25.55
CA GLN A 726 -14.54 21.44 -24.37
C GLN A 726 -15.34 21.20 -23.09
N TYR A 727 -14.71 20.55 -22.14
CA TYR A 727 -15.25 20.21 -20.83
C TYR A 727 -14.23 20.55 -19.75
N THR A 728 -14.67 20.53 -18.49
CA THR A 728 -13.78 20.69 -17.36
C THR A 728 -14.07 19.62 -16.34
N PHE A 729 -13.03 18.89 -15.94
CA PHE A 729 -13.08 18.02 -14.78
C PHE A 729 -12.82 18.89 -13.56
N ARG A 730 -13.80 19.02 -12.68
CA ARG A 730 -13.74 19.83 -11.47
C ARG A 730 -13.64 18.92 -10.27
N VAL A 731 -12.57 19.09 -9.49
CA VAL A 731 -12.37 18.41 -8.23
C VAL A 731 -12.53 19.42 -7.10
N ARG A 732 -13.45 19.15 -6.18
CA ARG A 732 -13.66 19.96 -5.00
C ARG A 732 -13.12 19.20 -3.80
N THR A 733 -12.34 19.85 -2.94
CA THR A 733 -11.79 19.24 -1.72
C THR A 733 -11.98 20.14 -0.49
N ARG A 734 -12.03 19.57 0.71
CA ARG A 734 -12.04 20.33 1.98
C ARG A 734 -11.26 19.60 3.07
N LEU A 735 -10.78 20.34 4.07
CA LEU A 735 -9.97 19.80 5.17
C LEU A 735 -10.82 19.08 6.24
N SER A 736 -12.09 19.47 6.36
CA SER A 736 -13.06 18.98 7.34
C SER A 736 -14.47 19.42 6.96
N ALA A 737 -15.50 18.81 7.56
CA ALA A 737 -16.90 19.13 7.27
C ALA A 737 -17.30 20.60 7.50
N ASP A 738 -16.59 21.30 8.38
CA ASP A 738 -16.80 22.72 8.74
C ASP A 738 -15.92 23.70 7.96
N THR A 739 -15.00 23.23 7.11
CA THR A 739 -14.19 24.09 6.24
C THR A 739 -14.81 24.27 4.86
N ALA A 740 -14.56 25.43 4.25
CA ALA A 740 -15.07 25.74 2.92
C ALA A 740 -14.33 24.91 1.86
N TRP A 741 -15.07 24.43 0.86
CA TRP A 741 -14.52 23.73 -0.29
C TRP A 741 -13.52 24.59 -1.08
N GLN A 742 -12.37 24.00 -1.40
CA GLN A 742 -11.46 24.46 -2.45
C GLN A 742 -11.84 23.77 -3.77
N THR A 743 -11.47 24.36 -4.89
CA THR A 743 -11.85 23.84 -6.22
C THR A 743 -10.66 23.88 -7.16
N THR A 744 -10.39 22.73 -7.80
CA THR A 744 -9.36 22.54 -8.81
C THR A 744 -10.03 22.17 -10.13
N GLU A 745 -9.83 22.98 -11.16
CA GLU A 745 -10.43 22.81 -12.47
C GLU A 745 -9.38 22.37 -13.50
N MET A 746 -9.66 21.29 -14.21
CA MET A 746 -8.79 20.70 -15.22
C MET A 746 -9.55 20.61 -16.56
N PRO A 747 -9.29 21.50 -17.52
CA PRO A 747 -9.96 21.48 -18.81
C PRO A 747 -9.50 20.29 -19.65
N PHE A 748 -10.42 19.72 -20.43
CA PHE A 748 -10.12 18.66 -21.40
C PHE A 748 -11.04 18.73 -22.62
N THR A 749 -10.62 18.05 -23.68
CA THR A 749 -11.36 17.96 -24.95
C THR A 749 -11.90 16.54 -25.11
N ILE A 750 -13.16 16.43 -25.52
CA ILE A 750 -13.73 15.20 -26.06
C ILE A 750 -13.72 15.32 -27.58
N ASP A 751 -13.11 14.32 -28.22
CA ASP A 751 -13.08 14.15 -29.66
C ASP A 751 -13.04 12.65 -29.97
N ALA A 752 -14.18 12.08 -30.36
CA ALA A 752 -14.23 10.69 -30.82
C ALA A 752 -14.66 10.58 -32.29
N THR A 753 -14.38 11.63 -33.07
CA THR A 753 -14.68 11.64 -34.50
C THR A 753 -13.38 11.46 -35.28
N ALA A 754 -13.24 10.31 -35.95
CA ALA A 754 -12.06 10.05 -36.78
C ALA A 754 -11.89 11.10 -37.90
N PRO A 755 -10.64 11.46 -38.26
CA PRO A 755 -10.38 12.30 -39.42
C PRO A 755 -10.93 11.70 -40.72
N VAL A 756 -11.19 12.55 -41.72
CA VAL A 756 -11.60 12.09 -43.05
C VAL A 756 -10.46 12.30 -44.05
N LEU A 757 -10.00 11.22 -44.67
CA LEU A 757 -8.96 11.22 -45.70
C LEU A 757 -9.56 11.29 -47.10
N THR A 758 -9.07 12.22 -47.92
CA THR A 758 -9.47 12.34 -49.32
C THR A 758 -8.27 12.40 -50.25
N PHE A 759 -8.31 11.62 -51.33
CA PHE A 759 -7.27 11.58 -52.35
C PHE A 759 -7.62 12.48 -53.54
N GLY A 760 -6.65 13.27 -53.99
CA GLY A 760 -6.70 14.01 -55.25
C GLY A 760 -6.39 13.12 -56.46
N THR A 761 -6.12 13.73 -57.61
CA THR A 761 -5.71 13.01 -58.82
C THR A 761 -4.18 12.90 -58.88
N LEU A 762 -3.66 11.73 -59.28
CA LEU A 762 -2.23 11.53 -59.53
C LEU A 762 -1.78 12.37 -60.74
N GLN A 763 -0.85 13.30 -60.53
CA GLN A 763 -0.27 14.15 -61.58
C GLN A 763 1.25 14.21 -61.42
N ASP A 764 2.00 14.00 -62.51
CA ASP A 764 3.47 14.04 -62.54
C ASP A 764 4.17 13.22 -61.43
N GLY A 765 3.60 12.05 -61.10
CA GLY A 765 4.13 11.16 -60.04
C GLY A 765 3.86 11.63 -58.62
N ARG A 766 2.95 12.60 -58.43
CA ARG A 766 2.56 13.13 -57.12
C ARG A 766 1.06 13.04 -56.91
N LEU A 767 0.67 12.64 -55.71
CA LEU A 767 -0.73 12.54 -55.29
C LEU A 767 -0.96 13.48 -54.10
N THR A 768 -2.03 14.28 -54.17
CA THR A 768 -2.44 15.14 -53.05
C THR A 768 -3.37 14.37 -52.13
N ILE A 769 -3.19 14.52 -50.82
CA ILE A 769 -4.03 13.98 -49.75
C ILE A 769 -4.53 15.16 -48.94
N THR A 770 -5.84 15.28 -48.76
CA THR A 770 -6.45 16.28 -47.89
C THR A 770 -7.11 15.58 -46.72
N VAL A 771 -6.77 16.00 -45.51
CA VAL A 771 -7.37 15.52 -44.27
C VAL A 771 -8.37 16.55 -43.77
N THR A 772 -9.60 16.14 -43.48
CA THR A 772 -10.58 16.97 -42.78
C THR A 772 -10.66 16.50 -41.34
N GLU A 773 -10.42 17.42 -40.41
CA GLU A 773 -10.42 17.20 -38.97
C GLU A 773 -11.04 18.47 -38.34
N THR A 774 -11.95 18.32 -37.38
CA THR A 774 -12.71 19.43 -36.76
C THR A 774 -12.65 19.50 -35.23
N GLY A 775 -11.98 18.55 -34.58
CA GLY A 775 -11.82 18.38 -33.15
C GLY A 775 -10.40 18.71 -32.67
N SER A 776 -9.65 17.67 -32.30
CA SER A 776 -8.39 17.74 -31.54
C SER A 776 -7.14 18.03 -32.40
N GLY A 777 -7.31 18.02 -33.73
CA GLY A 777 -6.24 18.15 -34.71
C GLY A 777 -5.38 16.89 -34.85
N LEU A 778 -4.52 16.87 -35.87
CA LEU A 778 -3.70 15.70 -36.19
C LEU A 778 -2.53 15.52 -35.20
N MET A 779 -2.22 14.27 -34.87
CA MET A 779 -1.00 13.90 -34.12
C MET A 779 0.25 14.17 -34.95
N ASP A 780 0.25 13.72 -36.21
CA ASP A 780 1.34 13.87 -37.17
C ASP A 780 0.79 13.91 -38.61
N VAL A 781 1.67 14.06 -39.59
CA VAL A 781 1.35 13.91 -41.01
C VAL A 781 0.87 12.48 -41.32
N PRO A 782 -0.01 12.28 -42.32
CA PRO A 782 -0.47 10.95 -42.69
C PRO A 782 0.69 10.02 -43.09
N THR A 783 0.65 8.79 -42.63
CA THR A 783 1.51 7.71 -43.12
C THR A 783 0.90 7.16 -44.40
N VAL A 784 1.70 7.03 -45.45
CA VAL A 784 1.23 6.51 -46.75
C VAL A 784 2.09 5.32 -47.15
N THR A 785 1.47 4.17 -47.38
CA THR A 785 2.16 2.93 -47.76
C THR A 785 1.79 2.48 -49.17
N GLY A 786 2.77 1.89 -49.85
CA GLY A 786 2.56 1.14 -51.08
C GLY A 786 2.27 -0.35 -50.83
N PRO A 787 2.12 -1.17 -51.88
CA PRO A 787 1.82 -2.60 -51.74
C PRO A 787 2.91 -3.43 -51.08
N ASP A 788 4.15 -2.94 -51.03
CA ASP A 788 5.24 -3.61 -50.31
C ASP A 788 5.23 -3.31 -48.80
N GLY A 789 4.21 -2.59 -48.33
CA GLY A 789 4.03 -2.20 -46.93
C GLY A 789 4.99 -1.14 -46.44
N LYS A 790 5.79 -0.51 -47.33
CA LYS A 790 6.76 0.51 -46.93
C LYS A 790 6.16 1.90 -47.00
N ASP A 791 6.58 2.72 -46.03
CA ASP A 791 6.23 4.13 -45.97
C ASP A 791 6.84 4.91 -47.14
N LEU A 792 5.99 5.72 -47.76
CA LEU A 792 6.36 6.68 -48.79
C LEU A 792 6.60 8.06 -48.17
N THR A 793 7.43 8.86 -48.82
CA THR A 793 7.71 10.22 -48.35
C THR A 793 6.51 11.13 -48.58
N VAL A 794 5.98 11.65 -47.48
CA VAL A 794 4.87 12.61 -47.44
C VAL A 794 5.40 14.00 -47.07
N THR A 795 4.95 15.02 -47.78
CA THR A 795 5.31 16.43 -47.50
C THR A 795 4.06 17.27 -47.30
N SER A 796 4.01 18.06 -46.23
CA SER A 796 2.95 19.04 -46.02
C SER A 796 3.11 20.21 -47.00
N THR A 797 2.01 20.62 -47.61
CA THR A 797 1.95 21.73 -48.58
C THR A 797 0.96 22.82 -48.19
N GLY A 798 0.21 22.61 -47.09
CA GLY A 798 -0.76 23.52 -46.51
C GLY A 798 -1.34 22.92 -45.23
N GLU A 799 -2.27 23.64 -44.60
CA GLU A 799 -3.02 23.13 -43.45
C GLU A 799 -3.81 21.88 -43.87
N ASN A 800 -3.53 20.76 -43.22
CA ASN A 800 -4.09 19.42 -43.50
C ASN A 800 -4.04 18.97 -44.97
N THR A 801 -3.11 19.51 -45.76
CA THR A 801 -2.93 19.15 -47.18
C THR A 801 -1.51 18.65 -47.41
N PHE A 802 -1.40 17.43 -47.92
CA PHE A 802 -0.15 16.68 -48.05
C PHE A 802 0.06 16.21 -49.49
N VAL A 803 1.31 16.03 -49.87
CA VAL A 803 1.70 15.47 -51.16
C VAL A 803 2.61 14.27 -50.93
N VAL A 804 2.25 13.15 -51.54
CA VAL A 804 3.07 11.92 -51.56
C VAL A 804 3.66 11.72 -52.95
N GLU A 805 4.94 11.35 -53.00
CA GLU A 805 5.59 10.94 -54.23
C GLU A 805 5.32 9.45 -54.49
N VAL A 806 4.71 9.16 -55.64
CA VAL A 806 4.24 7.81 -55.97
C VAL A 806 5.21 7.16 -56.95
N PRO A 807 5.85 6.04 -56.58
CA PRO A 807 6.68 5.28 -57.50
C PRO A 807 5.92 4.85 -58.76
N GLN A 808 6.62 4.79 -59.89
CA GLN A 808 6.01 4.38 -61.15
C GLN A 808 5.53 2.93 -61.07
N GLY A 809 4.27 2.68 -61.45
CA GLY A 809 3.68 1.34 -61.47
C GLY A 809 3.04 0.90 -60.16
N THR A 810 2.95 1.78 -59.16
CA THR A 810 2.24 1.49 -57.90
C THR A 810 0.73 1.30 -58.15
N PRO A 811 0.16 0.13 -57.84
CA PRO A 811 -1.24 -0.20 -58.15
C PRO A 811 -2.25 0.44 -57.20
N TYR A 812 -1.89 0.66 -55.94
CA TYR A 812 -2.73 1.32 -54.92
C TYR A 812 -1.84 1.96 -53.85
N LEU A 813 -2.42 2.87 -53.08
CA LEU A 813 -1.84 3.45 -51.88
C LEU A 813 -2.82 3.39 -50.73
N THR A 814 -2.33 3.12 -49.54
CA THR A 814 -3.10 3.23 -48.30
C THR A 814 -2.53 4.40 -47.51
N ALA A 815 -3.39 5.33 -47.10
CA ALA A 815 -3.05 6.40 -46.19
C ALA A 815 -3.72 6.14 -44.84
N SER A 816 -2.99 6.38 -43.76
CA SER A 816 -3.54 6.41 -42.41
C SER A 816 -3.13 7.69 -41.70
N VAL A 817 -4.02 8.21 -40.85
CA VAL A 817 -3.74 9.37 -40.01
C VAL A 817 -4.46 9.22 -38.69
N VAL A 818 -3.84 9.70 -37.63
CA VAL A 818 -4.37 9.64 -36.26
C VAL A 818 -4.50 11.08 -35.76
N ASP A 819 -5.64 11.41 -35.15
CA ASP A 819 -5.80 12.69 -34.45
C ASP A 819 -5.30 12.62 -33.00
N ARG A 820 -5.36 13.73 -32.27
CA ARG A 820 -4.93 13.78 -30.86
C ARG A 820 -5.92 13.13 -29.88
N GLY A 821 -7.10 12.72 -30.35
CA GLY A 821 -8.00 11.81 -29.66
C GLY A 821 -7.63 10.34 -29.90
N PHE A 822 -6.58 10.04 -30.68
CA PHE A 822 -6.21 8.70 -31.11
C PHE A 822 -7.22 8.03 -32.06
N ASN A 823 -8.18 8.78 -32.61
CA ASN A 823 -9.08 8.24 -33.61
C ASN A 823 -8.30 7.99 -34.92
N LEU A 824 -8.34 6.75 -35.40
CA LEU A 824 -7.62 6.32 -36.59
C LEU A 824 -8.50 6.43 -37.84
N ALA A 825 -8.02 7.16 -38.84
CA ALA A 825 -8.58 7.17 -40.18
C ALA A 825 -7.67 6.37 -41.13
N VAL A 826 -8.25 5.44 -41.91
CA VAL A 826 -7.52 4.70 -42.95
C VAL A 826 -8.31 4.72 -44.24
N ALA A 827 -7.70 5.20 -45.32
CA ALA A 827 -8.30 5.20 -46.65
C ALA A 827 -7.35 4.62 -47.69
N THR A 828 -7.90 3.97 -48.70
CA THR A 828 -7.13 3.39 -49.80
C THR A 828 -7.60 3.95 -51.14
N THR A 829 -6.67 4.24 -52.05
CA THR A 829 -6.99 4.59 -53.44
C THR A 829 -6.28 3.66 -54.41
N ILE A 830 -7.01 3.17 -55.40
CA ILE A 830 -6.44 2.46 -56.54
C ILE A 830 -5.87 3.49 -57.53
N LEU A 831 -4.65 3.24 -58.00
CA LEU A 831 -3.93 4.07 -58.97
C LEU A 831 -3.70 3.34 -60.31
N ALA A 832 -3.81 2.00 -60.31
CA ALA A 832 -3.71 1.21 -61.52
C ALA A 832 -4.86 1.55 -62.50
N PRO A 833 -4.55 1.94 -63.75
CA PRO A 833 -5.58 2.16 -64.76
C PRO A 833 -6.32 0.84 -65.05
N ASP A 834 -7.63 0.95 -65.29
CA ASP A 834 -8.52 -0.19 -65.61
C ASP A 834 -8.59 -1.28 -64.54
N THR A 835 -8.30 -0.94 -63.27
CA THR A 835 -8.45 -1.85 -62.11
C THR A 835 -9.47 -1.25 -61.14
N ASP A 836 -10.51 -2.01 -60.79
CA ASP A 836 -11.56 -1.59 -59.88
C ASP A 836 -11.52 -2.32 -58.53
N LEU A 837 -10.79 -3.44 -58.45
CA LEU A 837 -10.72 -4.32 -57.29
C LEU A 837 -9.30 -4.90 -57.15
N VAL A 838 -8.74 -4.80 -55.94
CA VAL A 838 -7.47 -5.42 -55.53
C VAL A 838 -7.68 -6.18 -54.23
N ILE A 839 -7.12 -7.39 -54.13
CA ILE A 839 -7.05 -8.15 -52.88
C ILE A 839 -5.56 -8.24 -52.51
N PRO A 840 -5.07 -7.44 -51.55
CA PRO A 840 -3.64 -7.29 -51.28
C PRO A 840 -2.96 -8.62 -50.94
N ASP A 841 -3.63 -9.48 -50.16
CA ASP A 841 -3.08 -10.75 -49.70
C ASP A 841 -3.39 -11.94 -50.61
N ALA A 842 -3.97 -11.72 -51.80
CA ALA A 842 -4.44 -12.82 -52.65
C ALA A 842 -3.34 -13.83 -53.00
N GLU A 843 -2.12 -13.37 -53.28
CA GLU A 843 -0.99 -14.25 -53.62
C GLU A 843 -0.53 -15.06 -52.39
N THR A 844 -0.46 -14.43 -51.22
CA THR A 844 -0.11 -15.07 -49.95
C THR A 844 -1.14 -16.13 -49.54
N LEU A 845 -2.42 -15.77 -49.63
CA LEU A 845 -3.55 -16.67 -49.36
C LEU A 845 -3.59 -17.87 -50.32
N SER A 846 -3.21 -17.65 -51.59
CA SER A 846 -3.17 -18.68 -52.63
C SER A 846 -2.00 -19.65 -52.50
N SER A 847 -0.91 -19.23 -51.87
CA SER A 847 0.35 -19.99 -51.79
C SER A 847 0.60 -20.64 -50.42
N SER A 848 -0.19 -20.29 -49.40
CA SER A 848 -0.01 -20.74 -48.02
C SER A 848 -1.17 -21.63 -47.55
N VAL A 849 -0.90 -22.50 -46.59
CA VAL A 849 -1.95 -23.24 -45.85
C VAL A 849 -2.33 -22.42 -44.63
N ILE A 850 -3.61 -22.06 -44.51
CA ILE A 850 -4.13 -21.25 -43.40
C ILE A 850 -4.49 -22.18 -42.25
N VAL A 851 -4.10 -21.82 -41.04
CA VAL A 851 -4.41 -22.55 -39.80
C VAL A 851 -5.29 -21.71 -38.88
N SER A 852 -5.93 -22.34 -37.89
CA SER A 852 -6.77 -21.65 -36.90
C SER A 852 -6.04 -20.55 -36.13
N ALA A 853 -4.72 -20.69 -35.96
CA ALA A 853 -3.88 -19.71 -35.27
C ALA A 853 -3.36 -18.58 -36.19
N SER A 854 -3.74 -18.57 -37.48
CA SER A 854 -3.37 -17.50 -38.40
C SER A 854 -3.96 -16.17 -37.92
N PRO A 855 -3.21 -15.05 -37.96
CA PRO A 855 -3.75 -13.74 -37.59
C PRO A 855 -4.90 -13.27 -38.50
N LEU A 856 -5.06 -13.90 -39.66
CA LEU A 856 -6.18 -13.66 -40.57
C LEU A 856 -7.43 -14.49 -40.23
N VAL A 857 -7.37 -15.37 -39.21
CA VAL A 857 -8.50 -16.22 -38.81
C VAL A 857 -8.98 -15.84 -37.41
N SER A 858 -10.26 -15.50 -37.30
CA SER A 858 -10.94 -15.24 -36.03
C SER A 858 -12.25 -16.01 -35.98
N GLY A 859 -12.48 -16.77 -34.90
CA GLY A 859 -13.70 -17.59 -34.76
C GLY A 859 -13.91 -18.63 -35.87
N GLY A 860 -12.84 -19.08 -36.54
CA GLY A 860 -12.93 -20.02 -37.69
C GLY A 860 -13.34 -19.36 -39.02
N GLN A 861 -13.31 -18.03 -39.10
CA GLN A 861 -13.57 -17.27 -40.32
C GLN A 861 -12.31 -16.56 -40.78
N LEU A 862 -12.04 -16.57 -42.08
CA LEU A 862 -10.98 -15.79 -42.72
C LEU A 862 -11.42 -14.34 -42.84
N HIS A 863 -10.67 -13.43 -42.25
CA HIS A 863 -10.75 -12.01 -42.54
C HIS A 863 -10.10 -11.74 -43.90
N LEU A 864 -10.93 -11.42 -44.89
CA LEU A 864 -10.53 -11.06 -46.24
C LEU A 864 -10.68 -9.54 -46.41
N GLN A 865 -9.60 -8.87 -46.80
CA GLN A 865 -9.60 -7.46 -47.13
C GLN A 865 -9.55 -7.25 -48.65
N ALA A 866 -10.37 -6.33 -49.14
CA ALA A 866 -10.38 -5.90 -50.53
C ALA A 866 -10.29 -4.37 -50.61
N PHE A 867 -9.60 -3.87 -51.63
CA PHE A 867 -9.50 -2.45 -51.96
C PHE A 867 -10.22 -2.20 -53.27
N VAL A 868 -10.94 -1.09 -53.36
CA VAL A 868 -11.77 -0.77 -54.52
C VAL A 868 -11.53 0.65 -55.03
N SER A 869 -11.78 0.86 -56.31
CA SER A 869 -11.74 2.18 -56.93
C SER A 869 -13.00 2.99 -56.56
N SER A 870 -12.96 4.30 -56.81
CA SER A 870 -14.11 5.19 -56.58
C SER A 870 -15.31 4.93 -57.52
N THR A 871 -15.17 4.03 -58.49
CA THR A 871 -16.23 3.63 -59.43
C THR A 871 -17.05 2.43 -58.93
N VAL A 872 -16.57 1.72 -57.90
CA VAL A 872 -17.28 0.63 -57.24
C VAL A 872 -18.26 1.20 -56.22
N ASP A 873 -19.52 0.73 -56.29
CA ASP A 873 -20.61 1.12 -55.39
C ASP A 873 -20.81 0.11 -54.25
N HIS A 874 -20.85 -1.19 -54.58
CA HIS A 874 -20.89 -2.27 -53.62
C HIS A 874 -20.11 -3.49 -54.12
N LEU A 875 -19.82 -4.41 -53.20
CA LEU A 875 -19.01 -5.59 -53.46
C LEU A 875 -19.63 -6.81 -52.79
N THR A 876 -19.49 -7.99 -53.41
CA THR A 876 -19.84 -9.26 -52.76
C THR A 876 -18.60 -10.12 -52.52
N VAL A 877 -18.54 -10.79 -51.37
CA VAL A 877 -17.53 -11.81 -51.02
C VAL A 877 -18.25 -13.10 -50.72
N ALA A 878 -17.87 -14.19 -51.39
CA ALA A 878 -18.54 -15.49 -51.31
C ALA A 878 -20.08 -15.40 -51.50
N GLY A 879 -20.52 -14.45 -52.35
CA GLY A 879 -21.93 -14.20 -52.64
C GLY A 879 -22.71 -13.39 -51.59
N GLN A 880 -22.05 -12.91 -50.53
CA GLN A 880 -22.63 -11.99 -49.55
C GLN A 880 -22.18 -10.56 -49.84
N GLU A 881 -23.10 -9.59 -49.82
CA GLU A 881 -22.78 -8.18 -49.97
C GLU A 881 -22.00 -7.67 -48.75
N VAL A 882 -20.96 -6.88 -49.01
CA VAL A 882 -20.02 -6.36 -48.02
C VAL A 882 -19.96 -4.85 -48.14
N GLU A 883 -19.96 -4.18 -46.99
CA GLU A 883 -19.87 -2.73 -46.94
C GLU A 883 -18.51 -2.25 -47.46
N VAL A 884 -18.56 -1.24 -48.33
CA VAL A 884 -17.39 -0.54 -48.86
C VAL A 884 -17.33 0.82 -48.17
N ALA A 885 -16.24 1.08 -47.46
CA ALA A 885 -15.97 2.36 -46.82
C ALA A 885 -14.51 2.77 -47.09
N ASP A 886 -14.29 4.04 -47.43
CA ASP A 886 -12.95 4.63 -47.67
C ASP A 886 -12.04 3.84 -48.62
N GLY A 887 -12.66 3.25 -49.65
CA GLY A 887 -11.97 2.44 -50.68
C GLY A 887 -11.59 1.04 -50.21
N ARG A 888 -12.14 0.57 -49.09
CA ARG A 888 -11.86 -0.75 -48.49
C ARG A 888 -13.16 -1.51 -48.23
N ALA A 889 -13.08 -2.83 -48.28
CA ALA A 889 -14.13 -3.74 -47.84
C ALA A 889 -13.49 -4.86 -47.01
N ASN A 890 -14.12 -5.22 -45.89
CA ASN A 890 -13.68 -6.28 -45.00
C ASN A 890 -14.78 -7.34 -44.89
N ALA A 891 -14.43 -8.60 -45.12
CA ALA A 891 -15.36 -9.71 -45.03
C ALA A 891 -14.82 -10.82 -44.15
N PHE A 892 -15.68 -11.44 -43.35
CA PHE A 892 -15.36 -12.66 -42.60
C PHE A 892 -15.96 -13.86 -43.32
N VAL A 893 -15.11 -14.66 -43.95
CA VAL A 893 -15.52 -15.79 -44.77
C VAL A 893 -15.33 -17.08 -43.97
N PRO A 894 -16.39 -17.86 -43.70
CA PRO A 894 -16.24 -19.17 -43.06
C PRO A 894 -15.24 -20.05 -43.81
N LEU A 895 -14.30 -20.66 -43.08
CA LEU A 895 -13.36 -21.60 -43.66
C LEU A 895 -13.88 -23.03 -43.53
N THR A 896 -13.68 -23.83 -44.58
CA THR A 896 -13.92 -25.28 -44.58
C THR A 896 -12.61 -26.01 -44.80
N GLU A 897 -12.48 -27.20 -44.19
CA GLU A 897 -11.26 -28.00 -44.30
C GLU A 897 -10.90 -28.33 -45.76
N GLY A 898 -9.62 -28.16 -46.09
CA GLY A 898 -9.08 -28.36 -47.42
C GLY A 898 -9.15 -27.11 -48.31
N ARG A 899 -9.07 -27.33 -49.62
CA ARG A 899 -8.99 -26.25 -50.62
C ARG A 899 -10.38 -25.74 -51.01
N GLN A 900 -10.57 -24.44 -50.90
CA GLN A 900 -11.77 -23.72 -51.33
C GLN A 900 -11.40 -22.49 -52.19
N GLU A 901 -12.36 -21.99 -52.98
CA GLU A 901 -12.20 -20.78 -53.79
C GLU A 901 -13.19 -19.72 -53.32
N ILE A 902 -12.67 -18.55 -52.95
CA ILE A 902 -13.47 -17.42 -52.48
C ILE A 902 -13.61 -16.44 -53.64
N GLU A 903 -14.84 -16.25 -54.13
CA GLU A 903 -15.15 -15.27 -55.18
C GLU A 903 -15.43 -13.89 -54.57
N VAL A 904 -14.85 -12.85 -55.18
CA VAL A 904 -15.07 -11.45 -54.83
C VAL A 904 -15.49 -10.69 -56.09
N VAL A 905 -16.64 -10.02 -56.05
CA VAL A 905 -17.22 -9.33 -57.21
C VAL A 905 -17.50 -7.87 -56.87
N ALA A 906 -16.96 -6.93 -57.63
CA ALA A 906 -17.21 -5.50 -57.50
C ALA A 906 -18.25 -5.03 -58.52
N TYR A 907 -19.19 -4.18 -58.09
CA TYR A 907 -20.30 -3.68 -58.91
C TYR A 907 -20.33 -2.15 -58.97
N ALA A 908 -20.82 -1.61 -60.09
CA ALA A 908 -21.19 -0.21 -60.22
C ALA A 908 -22.59 0.06 -59.64
N ALA A 909 -22.94 1.32 -59.43
CA ALA A 909 -24.23 1.75 -58.88
C ALA A 909 -25.46 1.31 -59.70
N ASP A 910 -25.29 1.00 -60.99
CA ASP A 910 -26.36 0.47 -61.85
C ASP A 910 -26.46 -1.08 -61.83
N GLY A 911 -25.64 -1.74 -61.00
CA GLY A 911 -25.56 -3.19 -60.85
C GLY A 911 -24.65 -3.88 -61.87
N THR A 912 -23.92 -3.14 -62.71
CA THR A 912 -22.95 -3.72 -63.66
C THR A 912 -21.74 -4.28 -62.90
N VAL A 913 -21.35 -5.53 -63.21
CA VAL A 913 -20.10 -6.10 -62.69
C VAL A 913 -18.90 -5.37 -63.30
N LEU A 914 -18.09 -4.75 -62.45
CA LEU A 914 -16.87 -4.05 -62.83
C LEU A 914 -15.68 -5.02 -62.89
N GLN A 915 -15.51 -5.86 -61.86
CA GLN A 915 -14.42 -6.82 -61.78
C GLN A 915 -14.78 -8.02 -60.89
N THR A 916 -14.29 -9.20 -61.23
CA THR A 916 -14.39 -10.42 -60.42
C THR A 916 -13.01 -11.00 -60.18
N LEU A 917 -12.68 -11.31 -58.92
CA LEU A 917 -11.47 -12.01 -58.51
C LEU A 917 -11.82 -13.30 -57.77
N THR A 918 -11.00 -14.34 -57.94
CA THR A 918 -11.14 -15.61 -57.21
C THR A 918 -9.87 -15.85 -56.43
N VAL A 919 -9.99 -15.98 -55.11
CA VAL A 919 -8.88 -16.25 -54.19
C VAL A 919 -8.95 -17.72 -53.75
N PRO A 920 -8.08 -18.60 -54.26
CA PRO A 920 -7.97 -19.94 -53.72
C PRO A 920 -7.37 -19.88 -52.31
N VAL A 921 -7.93 -20.64 -51.38
CA VAL A 921 -7.48 -20.76 -49.98
C VAL A 921 -7.45 -22.23 -49.62
N THR A 922 -6.41 -22.68 -48.91
CA THR A 922 -6.37 -24.02 -48.32
C THR A 922 -6.33 -23.87 -46.81
N TYR A 923 -7.34 -24.41 -46.11
CA TYR A 923 -7.43 -24.36 -44.65
C TYR A 923 -7.15 -25.74 -44.05
N ASP A 924 -6.41 -25.76 -42.95
CA ASP A 924 -6.11 -26.95 -42.15
C ASP A 924 -6.14 -26.59 -40.66
N SER A 925 -7.17 -27.03 -39.94
CA SER A 925 -7.27 -26.81 -38.49
C SER A 925 -6.77 -27.97 -37.63
N GLN A 926 -6.37 -29.09 -38.23
CA GLN A 926 -6.10 -30.32 -37.51
C GLN A 926 -4.59 -30.57 -37.38
N ALA A 927 -4.18 -30.95 -36.17
CA ALA A 927 -2.81 -31.38 -35.94
C ALA A 927 -2.62 -32.82 -36.47
N PRO A 928 -1.39 -33.19 -36.89
CA PRO A 928 -1.15 -34.51 -37.43
C PRO A 928 -1.24 -35.54 -36.30
N VAL A 929 -1.77 -36.71 -36.59
CA VAL A 929 -1.91 -37.79 -35.61
C VAL A 929 -0.55 -38.47 -35.43
N LEU A 930 0.08 -38.21 -34.29
CA LEU A 930 1.34 -38.83 -33.88
C LEU A 930 1.07 -40.02 -32.94
N THR A 931 1.52 -41.21 -33.35
CA THR A 931 1.51 -42.40 -32.49
C THR A 931 2.94 -42.90 -32.30
N VAL A 932 3.36 -43.10 -31.05
CA VAL A 932 4.66 -43.70 -30.72
C VAL A 932 4.45 -45.13 -30.25
N THR A 933 5.21 -46.07 -30.80
CA THR A 933 5.11 -47.51 -30.56
C THR A 933 6.45 -48.15 -30.19
N GLY A 934 7.41 -47.36 -29.68
CA GLY A 934 8.81 -47.76 -29.42
C GLY A 934 8.99 -48.95 -28.48
N GLN A 935 10.26 -49.28 -28.16
CA GLN A 935 10.59 -50.20 -27.05
C GLN A 935 10.33 -49.50 -25.71
N LEU A 936 9.05 -49.36 -25.39
CA LEU A 936 8.58 -48.83 -24.13
C LEU A 936 8.49 -49.98 -23.12
N ASP A 937 8.85 -49.72 -21.87
CA ASP A 937 8.60 -50.65 -20.77
C ASP A 937 7.12 -50.61 -20.33
N ASP A 938 6.77 -51.40 -19.30
CA ASP A 938 5.40 -51.52 -18.79
C ASP A 938 4.83 -50.18 -18.26
N ASP A 939 5.69 -49.20 -17.97
CA ASP A 939 5.35 -47.86 -17.48
C ASP A 939 5.36 -46.78 -18.60
N GLY A 940 5.60 -47.18 -19.86
CA GLY A 940 5.61 -46.28 -21.02
C GLY A 940 6.90 -45.48 -21.21
N ALA A 941 8.01 -45.87 -20.57
CA ALA A 941 9.32 -45.22 -20.70
C ALA A 941 10.22 -45.93 -21.73
N LEU A 942 11.08 -45.17 -22.41
CA LEU A 942 12.04 -45.69 -23.39
C LEU A 942 13.10 -46.56 -22.71
N ALA A 943 13.15 -47.84 -23.08
CA ALA A 943 14.15 -48.78 -22.57
C ALA A 943 15.56 -48.43 -23.07
N LEU A 944 16.52 -48.32 -22.14
CA LEU A 944 17.94 -48.15 -22.47
C LEU A 944 18.55 -49.50 -22.89
N ALA A 945 19.11 -49.58 -24.09
CA ALA A 945 19.85 -50.76 -24.54
C ALA A 945 21.17 -50.91 -23.77
N GLN A 946 21.76 -52.11 -23.78
CA GLN A 946 23.02 -52.40 -23.06
C GLN A 946 24.21 -51.53 -23.52
N ASP A 947 24.14 -50.93 -24.70
CA ASP A 947 25.14 -50.01 -25.25
C ASP A 947 24.84 -48.52 -25.00
N GLY A 948 23.79 -48.22 -24.22
CA GLY A 948 23.38 -46.86 -23.83
C GLY A 948 22.50 -46.14 -24.84
N THR A 949 22.08 -46.80 -25.93
CA THR A 949 21.17 -46.22 -26.93
C THR A 949 19.69 -46.39 -26.55
N VAL A 950 18.83 -45.51 -27.07
CA VAL A 950 17.36 -45.66 -27.06
C VAL A 950 16.83 -45.63 -28.48
N THR A 951 15.76 -46.38 -28.75
CA THR A 951 15.11 -46.42 -30.06
C THR A 951 13.67 -45.94 -29.95
N VAL A 952 13.35 -44.90 -30.72
CA VAL A 952 11.99 -44.35 -30.84
C VAL A 952 11.43 -44.77 -32.19
N THR A 953 10.31 -45.49 -32.19
CA THR A 953 9.56 -45.83 -33.40
C THR A 953 8.12 -45.38 -33.27
N GLY A 954 7.49 -45.06 -34.39
CA GLY A 954 6.11 -44.61 -34.40
C GLY A 954 5.58 -44.42 -35.82
N SER A 955 4.40 -43.83 -35.91
CA SER A 955 3.78 -43.39 -37.15
C SER A 955 3.18 -42.00 -36.98
N VAL A 956 3.29 -41.19 -38.02
CA VAL A 956 2.58 -39.93 -38.16
C VAL A 956 1.63 -40.04 -39.37
N SER A 957 0.41 -39.57 -39.22
CA SER A 957 -0.57 -39.49 -40.32
C SER A 957 -1.35 -38.20 -40.25
N ASP A 958 -1.82 -37.73 -41.38
CA ASP A 958 -2.61 -36.51 -41.51
C ASP A 958 -3.81 -36.78 -42.43
N GLU A 959 -4.90 -36.04 -42.27
CA GLU A 959 -6.07 -36.14 -43.13
C GLU A 959 -5.83 -35.54 -44.52
N ARG A 960 -4.83 -34.67 -44.69
CA ARG A 960 -4.39 -34.17 -45.99
C ARG A 960 -3.42 -35.16 -46.64
N GLY A 961 -3.84 -35.74 -47.76
CA GLY A 961 -3.03 -36.69 -48.54
C GLY A 961 -1.76 -36.09 -49.16
N ASP A 962 -1.64 -34.76 -49.18
CA ASP A 962 -0.49 -33.98 -49.67
C ASP A 962 0.29 -33.26 -48.55
N ALA A 963 -0.02 -33.49 -47.28
CA ALA A 963 0.72 -32.93 -46.15
C ALA A 963 2.20 -33.34 -46.15
N ALA A 964 3.08 -32.40 -45.87
CA ALA A 964 4.52 -32.59 -45.85
C ALA A 964 4.96 -33.10 -44.47
N LEU A 965 4.55 -34.31 -44.13
CA LEU A 965 4.80 -34.92 -42.82
C LEU A 965 6.30 -34.94 -42.47
N SER A 966 6.62 -34.45 -41.29
CA SER A 966 7.97 -34.48 -40.73
C SER A 966 7.91 -34.79 -39.23
N VAL A 967 8.92 -35.50 -38.74
CA VAL A 967 9.06 -35.83 -37.31
C VAL A 967 10.46 -35.44 -36.86
N THR A 968 10.53 -34.87 -35.66
CA THR A 968 11.77 -34.65 -34.93
C THR A 968 11.74 -35.38 -33.59
N VAL A 969 12.85 -36.00 -33.22
CA VAL A 969 13.03 -36.71 -31.95
C VAL A 969 14.27 -36.15 -31.26
N ALA A 970 14.13 -35.67 -30.02
CA ALA A 970 15.19 -34.96 -29.29
C ALA A 970 15.84 -33.82 -30.12
N GLY A 971 15.04 -33.10 -30.92
CA GLY A 971 15.50 -32.03 -31.80
C GLY A 971 16.18 -32.48 -33.10
N GLN A 972 16.28 -33.79 -33.37
CA GLN A 972 16.85 -34.33 -34.62
C GLN A 972 15.76 -34.73 -35.60
N LYS A 973 15.88 -34.31 -36.87
CA LYS A 973 14.94 -34.69 -37.94
C LYS A 973 15.07 -36.17 -38.28
N VAL A 974 13.96 -36.88 -38.30
CA VAL A 974 13.87 -38.32 -38.61
C VAL A 974 13.24 -38.50 -39.99
N GLU A 975 13.73 -39.49 -40.73
CA GLU A 975 13.14 -39.87 -42.02
C GLU A 975 11.78 -40.55 -41.78
N VAL A 976 10.73 -40.00 -42.39
CA VAL A 976 9.36 -40.53 -42.35
C VAL A 976 9.11 -41.31 -43.64
N GLY A 977 8.73 -42.58 -43.49
CA GLY A 977 8.43 -43.48 -44.60
C GLY A 977 7.13 -43.10 -45.33
N PRO A 978 6.90 -43.64 -46.54
CA PRO A 978 5.71 -43.33 -47.35
C PRO A 978 4.36 -43.71 -46.71
N ASP A 979 4.39 -44.57 -45.68
CA ASP A 979 3.23 -45.00 -44.89
C ASP A 979 3.13 -44.25 -43.54
N GLY A 980 3.92 -43.19 -43.36
CA GLY A 980 3.95 -42.39 -42.14
C GLY A 980 4.83 -42.96 -41.02
N SER A 981 5.42 -44.15 -41.21
CA SER A 981 6.27 -44.77 -40.19
C SER A 981 7.61 -44.08 -40.02
N PHE A 982 8.13 -44.00 -38.80
CA PHE A 982 9.48 -43.49 -38.52
C PHE A 982 10.17 -44.33 -37.44
N SER A 983 11.50 -44.35 -37.49
CA SER A 983 12.34 -45.06 -36.52
C SER A 983 13.69 -44.37 -36.41
N VAL A 984 14.12 -44.08 -35.18
CA VAL A 984 15.44 -43.53 -34.90
C VAL A 984 16.04 -44.15 -33.65
N THR A 985 17.32 -44.49 -33.72
CA THR A 985 18.11 -44.95 -32.58
C THR A 985 19.22 -43.94 -32.31
N PHE A 986 19.37 -43.49 -31.07
CA PHE A 986 20.42 -42.57 -30.67
C PHE A 986 20.83 -42.78 -29.21
N THR A 987 21.98 -42.22 -28.82
CA THR A 987 22.46 -42.23 -27.43
C THR A 987 22.06 -40.90 -26.76
N PRO A 988 21.15 -40.89 -25.77
CA PRO A 988 20.73 -39.66 -25.10
C PRO A 988 21.79 -39.19 -24.08
N ASP A 989 22.03 -37.88 -24.01
CA ASP A 989 22.93 -37.23 -23.03
C ASP A 989 22.57 -37.67 -21.60
N GLU A 990 23.56 -37.91 -20.72
CA GLU A 990 23.32 -38.44 -19.36
C GLU A 990 22.37 -37.59 -18.51
N LYS A 991 22.22 -36.29 -18.79
CA LYS A 991 21.30 -35.37 -18.10
C LYS A 991 19.89 -35.33 -18.70
N LEU A 992 19.69 -35.91 -19.89
CA LEU A 992 18.40 -35.94 -20.56
C LEU A 992 17.49 -36.98 -19.89
N VAL A 993 16.36 -36.54 -19.33
CA VAL A 993 15.40 -37.37 -18.57
C VAL A 993 14.13 -37.73 -19.37
N THR A 994 13.76 -36.90 -20.35
CA THR A 994 12.67 -37.15 -21.30
C THR A 994 13.13 -36.84 -22.73
N VAL A 995 12.51 -37.52 -23.71
CA VAL A 995 12.77 -37.37 -25.14
C VAL A 995 11.53 -36.75 -25.79
N PRO A 996 11.57 -35.47 -26.21
CA PRO A 996 10.48 -34.87 -26.95
C PRO A 996 10.42 -35.44 -28.38
N VAL A 997 9.22 -35.74 -28.85
CA VAL A 997 8.89 -36.15 -30.21
C VAL A 997 7.87 -35.15 -30.75
N VAL A 998 8.22 -34.45 -31.82
CA VAL A 998 7.34 -33.46 -32.46
C VAL A 998 7.11 -33.88 -33.90
N ALA A 999 5.83 -34.05 -34.26
CA ALA A 999 5.37 -34.24 -35.62
C ALA A 999 4.79 -32.93 -36.15
N SER A 1000 4.98 -32.68 -37.45
CA SER A 1000 4.38 -31.56 -38.16
C SER A 1000 3.97 -31.98 -39.57
N ASP A 1001 2.80 -31.53 -40.01
CA ASP A 1001 2.32 -31.64 -41.40
C ASP A 1001 2.74 -30.44 -42.29
N GLY A 1002 3.45 -29.47 -41.71
CA GLY A 1002 3.86 -28.21 -42.35
C GLY A 1002 2.93 -27.02 -42.09
N ALA A 1003 1.76 -27.25 -41.50
CA ALA A 1003 0.80 -26.25 -41.05
C ALA A 1003 0.57 -26.35 -39.53
N ASN A 1004 0.31 -27.55 -39.00
CA ASN A 1004 0.10 -27.80 -37.59
C ASN A 1004 1.21 -28.69 -36.99
N THR A 1005 1.24 -28.81 -35.66
CA THR A 1005 2.19 -29.65 -34.93
C THR A 1005 1.52 -30.45 -33.83
N ALA A 1006 1.93 -31.70 -33.66
CA ALA A 1006 1.59 -32.53 -32.51
C ALA A 1006 2.88 -32.96 -31.80
N SER A 1007 2.91 -32.88 -30.47
CA SER A 1007 4.09 -33.25 -29.69
C SER A 1007 3.76 -34.18 -28.53
N THR A 1008 4.70 -35.07 -28.21
CA THR A 1008 4.69 -35.89 -26.99
C THR A 1008 6.09 -35.95 -26.40
N SER A 1009 6.23 -36.27 -25.12
CA SER A 1009 7.53 -36.44 -24.45
C SER A 1009 7.59 -37.79 -23.76
N LEU A 1010 8.61 -38.58 -24.07
CA LEU A 1010 8.78 -39.95 -23.58
C LEU A 1010 9.85 -39.99 -22.49
N PRO A 1011 9.57 -40.46 -21.26
CA PRO A 1011 10.59 -40.64 -20.23
C PRO A 1011 11.62 -41.70 -20.64
N ILE A 1012 12.86 -41.61 -20.13
CA ILE A 1012 13.91 -42.63 -20.35
C ILE A 1012 13.98 -43.53 -19.12
N ALA A 1013 13.84 -44.84 -19.30
CA ALA A 1013 13.87 -45.82 -18.23
C ALA A 1013 15.19 -45.73 -17.43
N GLY A 1014 15.09 -45.56 -16.11
CA GLY A 1014 16.23 -45.47 -15.19
C GLY A 1014 16.88 -44.09 -15.04
N ARG A 1015 16.35 -43.04 -15.69
CA ARG A 1015 16.79 -41.65 -15.49
C ARG A 1015 15.67 -40.84 -14.84
N SER A 1016 15.89 -40.39 -13.60
CA SER A 1016 14.97 -39.48 -12.90
C SER A 1016 15.64 -38.13 -12.65
N GLY A 1017 14.98 -37.05 -13.08
CA GLY A 1017 15.15 -35.77 -12.38
C GLY A 1017 14.50 -35.92 -11.01
N GLN A 1018 15.13 -35.42 -9.95
CA GLN A 1018 14.43 -35.26 -8.68
C GLN A 1018 13.40 -34.13 -8.82
N THR A 1019 12.28 -34.44 -9.45
CA THR A 1019 11.02 -33.84 -9.09
C THR A 1019 10.43 -34.73 -8.02
N GLU A 1020 10.42 -34.25 -6.77
CA GLU A 1020 9.32 -34.62 -5.87
C GLU A 1020 8.03 -34.42 -6.68
N ALA A 1021 7.09 -35.37 -6.59
CA ALA A 1021 5.79 -35.17 -7.20
C ALA A 1021 5.26 -33.82 -6.69
N ALA A 1022 5.10 -32.84 -7.60
CA ALA A 1022 4.66 -31.52 -7.23
C ALA A 1022 3.28 -31.67 -6.59
N PHE A 1023 3.15 -31.29 -5.31
CA PHE A 1023 1.88 -31.25 -4.62
C PHE A 1023 0.91 -30.43 -5.47
N THR A 1024 -0.14 -31.08 -5.97
CA THR A 1024 -1.21 -30.44 -6.71
C THR A 1024 -2.08 -29.68 -5.71
N PRO A 1025 -2.08 -28.34 -5.70
CA PRO A 1025 -2.82 -27.59 -4.71
C PRO A 1025 -4.33 -27.78 -4.86
N PRO A 1026 -5.09 -27.67 -3.76
CA PRO A 1026 -6.54 -27.62 -3.87
C PRO A 1026 -6.97 -26.38 -4.67
N THR A 1027 -8.02 -26.53 -5.48
CA THR A 1027 -8.66 -25.41 -6.18
C THR A 1027 -9.97 -25.06 -5.49
N PHE A 1028 -10.34 -23.78 -5.54
CA PHE A 1028 -11.52 -23.26 -4.85
C PHE A 1028 -12.43 -22.60 -5.88
N ASN A 1029 -13.74 -22.83 -5.76
CA ASN A 1029 -14.76 -22.23 -6.61
C ASN A 1029 -15.15 -20.83 -6.08
N GLY A 1030 -15.84 -20.06 -6.92
CA GLY A 1030 -16.26 -18.68 -6.60
C GLY A 1030 -15.17 -17.65 -6.90
N SER A 1031 -15.38 -16.40 -6.48
CA SER A 1031 -14.43 -15.30 -6.66
C SER A 1031 -13.32 -15.33 -5.59
N CYS A 1032 -12.68 -16.48 -5.46
CA CYS A 1032 -11.59 -16.73 -4.52
C CYS A 1032 -10.23 -16.54 -5.19
N GLN A 1033 -9.31 -15.90 -4.46
CA GLN A 1033 -7.91 -15.75 -4.87
C GLN A 1033 -7.16 -17.10 -4.81
N ALA A 1034 -6.05 -17.18 -5.54
CA ALA A 1034 -5.16 -18.34 -5.51
C ALA A 1034 -4.69 -18.64 -4.07
N ASN A 1035 -4.51 -19.92 -3.74
CA ASN A 1035 -4.15 -20.41 -2.39
C ASN A 1035 -5.16 -20.08 -1.29
N LEU A 1036 -6.37 -19.61 -1.65
CA LEU A 1036 -7.42 -19.23 -0.71
C LEU A 1036 -6.92 -18.20 0.33
N SER A 1037 -6.25 -17.15 -0.12
CA SER A 1037 -5.91 -15.98 0.72
C SER A 1037 -7.17 -15.15 1.03
N ALA A 1038 -8.02 -14.93 0.02
CA ALA A 1038 -9.27 -14.22 0.17
C ALA A 1038 -10.36 -14.71 -0.79
N CYS A 1039 -11.62 -14.54 -0.42
CA CYS A 1039 -12.78 -14.74 -1.30
C CYS A 1039 -13.72 -13.54 -1.19
N PHE A 1040 -14.22 -13.08 -2.33
CA PHE A 1040 -15.28 -12.07 -2.43
C PHE A 1040 -16.58 -12.78 -2.78
N VAL A 1041 -17.56 -12.73 -1.88
CA VAL A 1041 -18.81 -13.47 -1.99
C VAL A 1041 -19.98 -12.49 -1.98
N SER A 1042 -20.70 -12.50 -3.09
CA SER A 1042 -21.86 -11.65 -3.37
C SER A 1042 -23.17 -12.44 -3.37
N ALA A 1043 -24.30 -11.77 -3.57
CA ALA A 1043 -25.58 -12.47 -3.80
C ALA A 1043 -25.60 -13.35 -5.07
N ALA A 1044 -24.66 -13.13 -6.00
CA ALA A 1044 -24.53 -13.96 -7.21
C ALA A 1044 -23.88 -15.32 -6.95
N ASP A 1045 -23.15 -15.47 -5.83
CA ASP A 1045 -22.44 -16.69 -5.50
C ASP A 1045 -23.38 -17.75 -4.91
N SER A 1046 -23.42 -18.93 -5.54
CA SER A 1046 -24.29 -20.02 -5.09
C SER A 1046 -23.88 -20.54 -3.70
N GLY A 1047 -24.85 -20.66 -2.78
CA GLY A 1047 -24.62 -21.16 -1.43
C GLY A 1047 -24.23 -20.09 -0.41
N ALA A 1048 -24.23 -18.82 -0.81
CA ALA A 1048 -24.06 -17.68 0.09
C ALA A 1048 -25.40 -17.25 0.72
N THR A 1049 -25.37 -16.96 2.01
CA THR A 1049 -26.44 -16.32 2.77
C THR A 1049 -25.80 -15.35 3.77
N ALA A 1050 -26.60 -14.46 4.36
CA ALA A 1050 -26.09 -13.54 5.38
C ALA A 1050 -25.47 -14.22 6.61
N THR A 1051 -25.70 -15.53 6.83
CA THR A 1051 -25.24 -16.26 8.01
C THR A 1051 -24.37 -17.49 7.72
N SER A 1052 -24.24 -17.88 6.45
CA SER A 1052 -23.43 -19.03 6.06
C SER A 1052 -23.00 -18.97 4.60
N TYR A 1053 -21.83 -19.54 4.31
CA TYR A 1053 -21.34 -19.74 2.95
C TYR A 1053 -20.78 -21.16 2.79
N THR A 1054 -21.21 -21.88 1.75
CA THR A 1054 -20.65 -23.19 1.41
C THR A 1054 -19.50 -23.02 0.40
N LEU A 1055 -18.27 -23.10 0.87
CA LEU A 1055 -17.08 -23.13 0.02
C LEU A 1055 -16.97 -24.51 -0.64
N THR A 1056 -16.72 -24.54 -1.95
CA THR A 1056 -16.53 -25.78 -2.71
C THR A 1056 -15.29 -25.71 -3.58
N GLY A 1057 -14.76 -26.85 -4.01
CA GLY A 1057 -13.54 -26.88 -4.80
C GLY A 1057 -13.03 -28.29 -5.10
N SER A 1058 -11.83 -28.41 -5.65
CA SER A 1058 -11.11 -29.68 -5.80
C SER A 1058 -10.06 -29.85 -4.72
N MET A 1059 -9.89 -31.08 -4.22
CA MET A 1059 -8.92 -31.40 -3.18
C MET A 1059 -7.46 -31.38 -3.70
N GLY A 1060 -7.22 -31.53 -5.01
CA GLY A 1060 -5.86 -31.78 -5.51
C GLY A 1060 -5.23 -32.99 -4.81
N ASP A 1061 -4.00 -32.82 -4.31
CA ASP A 1061 -3.27 -33.81 -3.49
C ASP A 1061 -3.50 -33.63 -1.98
N ALA A 1062 -4.35 -32.68 -1.57
CA ALA A 1062 -4.69 -32.49 -0.16
C ALA A 1062 -5.46 -33.70 0.38
N SER A 1063 -5.10 -34.15 1.58
CA SER A 1063 -5.87 -35.15 2.33
C SER A 1063 -6.92 -34.50 3.24
N VAL A 1064 -6.60 -33.32 3.80
CA VAL A 1064 -7.46 -32.55 4.69
C VAL A 1064 -7.31 -31.07 4.37
N ILE A 1065 -8.45 -30.38 4.27
CA ILE A 1065 -8.52 -28.93 4.28
C ILE A 1065 -9.35 -28.57 5.51
N ARG A 1066 -8.88 -27.66 6.36
CA ARG A 1066 -9.65 -27.17 7.49
C ARG A 1066 -9.53 -25.66 7.62
N LEU A 1067 -10.64 -25.03 7.97
CA LEU A 1067 -10.72 -23.61 8.31
C LEU A 1067 -11.13 -23.50 9.77
N THR A 1068 -10.29 -22.84 10.56
CA THR A 1068 -10.57 -22.55 11.97
C THR A 1068 -11.03 -21.10 12.06
N PRO A 1069 -12.25 -20.79 12.53
CA PRO A 1069 -12.66 -19.41 12.76
C PRO A 1069 -11.62 -18.66 13.59
N ALA A 1070 -11.43 -17.37 13.34
CA ALA A 1070 -10.53 -16.56 14.14
C ALA A 1070 -10.82 -16.72 15.65
N THR A 1071 -9.76 -16.97 16.42
CA THR A 1071 -9.84 -17.07 17.88
C THR A 1071 -10.23 -15.70 18.42
N ARG A 1072 -11.25 -15.63 19.29
CA ARG A 1072 -11.65 -14.37 19.93
C ARG A 1072 -11.76 -14.52 21.43
N VAL A 1073 -11.59 -13.41 22.13
CA VAL A 1073 -11.93 -13.31 23.54
C VAL A 1073 -13.44 -13.16 23.65
N SER A 1074 -14.07 -14.02 24.46
CA SER A 1074 -15.49 -13.93 24.75
C SER A 1074 -15.83 -12.66 25.53
N GLU A 1075 -17.11 -12.31 25.58
CA GLU A 1075 -17.60 -11.15 26.36
C GLU A 1075 -17.27 -11.23 27.86
N ASP A 1076 -16.98 -12.43 28.40
CA ASP A 1076 -16.60 -12.59 29.81
C ASP A 1076 -15.08 -12.50 30.06
N GLY A 1077 -14.28 -12.23 29.02
CA GLY A 1077 -12.83 -12.11 29.10
C GLY A 1077 -12.08 -13.44 29.04
N SER A 1078 -12.76 -14.55 28.70
CA SER A 1078 -12.10 -15.84 28.45
C SER A 1078 -11.70 -16.03 26.99
N VAL A 1079 -10.50 -16.59 26.76
CA VAL A 1079 -10.02 -16.95 25.43
C VAL A 1079 -10.82 -18.14 24.89
N ILE A 1080 -11.36 -18.02 23.68
CA ILE A 1080 -12.09 -19.10 23.00
C ILE A 1080 -11.17 -19.79 22.01
N ASN A 1081 -11.04 -21.13 22.09
CA ASN A 1081 -10.37 -21.93 21.07
C ASN A 1081 -11.42 -22.60 20.17
N PRO A 1082 -11.75 -22.03 19.00
CA PRO A 1082 -12.71 -22.63 18.09
C PRO A 1082 -12.19 -23.96 17.52
N GLU A 1083 -13.08 -24.94 17.39
CA GLU A 1083 -12.76 -26.21 16.74
C GLU A 1083 -12.62 -26.00 15.22
N PRO A 1084 -11.60 -26.60 14.56
CA PRO A 1084 -11.44 -26.50 13.12
C PRO A 1084 -12.64 -27.09 12.36
N ILE A 1085 -13.12 -26.37 11.35
CA ILE A 1085 -14.15 -26.84 10.42
C ILE A 1085 -13.45 -27.58 9.29
N GLN A 1086 -13.60 -28.90 9.25
CA GLN A 1086 -12.94 -29.75 8.26
C GLN A 1086 -13.80 -29.91 7.00
N ALA A 1087 -13.17 -29.78 5.82
CA ALA A 1087 -13.81 -29.99 4.54
C ALA A 1087 -14.28 -31.44 4.37
N ARG A 1088 -15.48 -31.61 3.81
CA ARG A 1088 -16.05 -32.91 3.46
C ARG A 1088 -15.59 -33.29 2.06
N ASN A 1089 -14.77 -34.34 1.94
CA ASN A 1089 -14.44 -34.95 0.64
C ASN A 1089 -15.68 -35.67 0.08
N ASN A 1090 -16.08 -35.32 -1.14
CA ASN A 1090 -17.27 -35.85 -1.80
C ASN A 1090 -17.02 -37.22 -2.48
N GLY A 1091 -15.77 -37.68 -2.53
CA GLY A 1091 -15.37 -38.98 -3.09
C GLY A 1091 -15.10 -38.97 -4.60
N ASP A 1092 -15.26 -37.83 -5.26
CA ASP A 1092 -15.00 -37.59 -6.69
C ASP A 1092 -13.80 -36.65 -6.92
N GLY A 1093 -13.02 -36.36 -5.88
CA GLY A 1093 -11.93 -35.39 -5.91
C GLY A 1093 -12.35 -33.94 -5.61
N THR A 1094 -13.63 -33.71 -5.29
CA THR A 1094 -14.14 -32.40 -4.83
C THR A 1094 -14.39 -32.37 -3.33
N PHE A 1095 -14.52 -31.17 -2.78
CA PHE A 1095 -14.93 -30.96 -1.39
C PHE A 1095 -16.03 -29.91 -1.24
N SER A 1096 -16.71 -29.95 -0.10
CA SER A 1096 -17.55 -28.87 0.40
C SER A 1096 -17.21 -28.54 1.86
N LEU A 1097 -17.32 -27.27 2.22
CA LEU A 1097 -17.00 -26.75 3.55
C LEU A 1097 -17.99 -25.63 3.91
N ASP A 1098 -18.84 -25.90 4.89
CA ASP A 1098 -19.86 -24.95 5.36
C ASP A 1098 -19.24 -24.01 6.39
N LEU A 1099 -19.15 -22.73 6.06
CA LEU A 1099 -18.56 -21.70 6.90
C LEU A 1099 -19.67 -20.87 7.56
N PRO A 1100 -19.62 -20.65 8.90
CA PRO A 1100 -20.45 -19.65 9.55
C PRO A 1100 -19.94 -18.26 9.14
N THR A 1101 -20.86 -17.38 8.76
CA THR A 1101 -20.49 -16.04 8.27
C THR A 1101 -21.41 -14.96 8.83
N GLN A 1102 -20.97 -13.72 8.68
CA GLN A 1102 -21.75 -12.50 8.87
C GLN A 1102 -21.40 -11.49 7.76
N PRO A 1103 -22.26 -10.50 7.45
CA PRO A 1103 -21.91 -9.44 6.51
C PRO A 1103 -20.59 -8.77 6.90
N GLY A 1104 -19.74 -8.49 5.91
CA GLY A 1104 -18.40 -7.96 6.09
C GLY A 1104 -17.29 -9.01 6.03
N ILE A 1105 -16.19 -8.74 6.74
CA ILE A 1105 -14.96 -9.54 6.71
C ILE A 1105 -15.04 -10.65 7.75
N ASN A 1106 -14.92 -11.89 7.30
CA ASN A 1106 -14.86 -13.08 8.13
C ASN A 1106 -13.46 -13.67 8.05
N GLN A 1107 -12.80 -13.82 9.19
CA GLN A 1107 -11.41 -14.30 9.28
C GLN A 1107 -11.37 -15.76 9.75
N PHE A 1108 -10.52 -16.56 9.11
CA PHE A 1108 -10.25 -17.94 9.47
C PHE A 1108 -8.75 -18.23 9.34
N ARG A 1109 -8.22 -19.21 10.07
CA ARG A 1109 -6.95 -19.86 9.76
C ARG A 1109 -7.17 -21.03 8.80
N LEU A 1110 -6.48 -21.02 7.67
CA LEU A 1110 -6.44 -22.13 6.72
C LEU A 1110 -5.30 -23.08 7.05
N GLU A 1111 -5.61 -24.38 7.08
CA GLU A 1111 -4.61 -25.44 7.08
C GLU A 1111 -4.92 -26.48 6.00
N VAL A 1112 -3.95 -26.76 5.14
CA VAL A 1112 -4.01 -27.86 4.15
C VAL A 1112 -2.97 -28.91 4.51
N LEU A 1113 -3.40 -30.16 4.64
CA LEU A 1113 -2.53 -31.29 4.97
C LEU A 1113 -2.39 -32.23 3.78
N ASP A 1114 -1.20 -32.78 3.59
CA ASP A 1114 -0.91 -33.80 2.59
C ASP A 1114 -1.35 -35.20 3.04
N SER A 1115 -1.13 -36.21 2.20
CA SER A 1115 -1.45 -37.62 2.51
C SER A 1115 -0.72 -38.21 3.73
N THR A 1116 0.37 -37.58 4.19
CA THR A 1116 1.12 -37.98 5.40
C THR A 1116 0.55 -37.34 6.67
N GLY A 1117 -0.35 -36.37 6.53
CA GLY A 1117 -0.87 -35.56 7.62
C GLY A 1117 0.04 -34.39 8.01
N ALA A 1118 1.04 -34.08 7.18
CA ALA A 1118 1.87 -32.89 7.34
C ALA A 1118 1.19 -31.68 6.71
N VAL A 1119 1.32 -30.52 7.34
CA VAL A 1119 0.86 -29.24 6.77
C VAL A 1119 1.71 -28.93 5.54
N VAL A 1120 1.05 -28.60 4.44
CA VAL A 1120 1.70 -28.26 3.18
C VAL A 1120 2.35 -26.87 3.33
N PRO A 1121 3.64 -26.70 2.97
CA PRO A 1121 4.28 -25.40 3.01
C PRO A 1121 3.49 -24.34 2.24
N GLY A 1122 3.22 -23.20 2.88
CA GLY A 1122 2.44 -22.10 2.29
C GLY A 1122 0.92 -22.24 2.40
N TYR A 1123 0.42 -23.23 3.13
CA TYR A 1123 -1.00 -23.44 3.42
C TYR A 1123 -1.31 -23.48 4.92
N ASP A 1124 -0.63 -22.63 5.69
CA ASP A 1124 -0.92 -22.32 7.09
C ASP A 1124 -0.90 -20.80 7.26
N HIS A 1125 -2.05 -20.16 7.01
CA HIS A 1125 -2.16 -18.70 6.95
C HIS A 1125 -3.60 -18.23 7.17
N ALA A 1126 -3.77 -16.93 7.37
CA ALA A 1126 -5.08 -16.31 7.48
C ALA A 1126 -5.82 -16.28 6.13
N PHE A 1127 -7.08 -16.72 6.14
CA PHE A 1127 -8.05 -16.67 5.06
C PHE A 1127 -9.13 -15.62 5.35
N PHE A 1128 -9.38 -14.74 4.37
CA PHE A 1128 -10.36 -13.65 4.48
C PHE A 1128 -11.56 -13.89 3.56
N LEU A 1129 -12.74 -14.03 4.14
CA LEU A 1129 -13.99 -14.13 3.41
C LEU A 1129 -14.75 -12.82 3.52
N TYR A 1130 -14.74 -12.05 2.43
CA TYR A 1130 -15.53 -10.85 2.23
C TYR A 1130 -16.91 -11.30 1.76
N LEU A 1131 -17.88 -11.36 2.68
CA LEU A 1131 -19.29 -11.57 2.36
C LEU A 1131 -20.13 -10.28 2.34
N ASP A 1132 -20.85 -10.04 1.26
CA ASP A 1132 -22.01 -9.14 1.24
C ASP A 1132 -23.06 -9.61 0.23
N VAL A 1133 -24.23 -10.00 0.73
CA VAL A 1133 -25.30 -10.60 -0.07
C VAL A 1133 -26.61 -9.80 0.01
N THR A 1134 -26.59 -8.68 0.71
CA THR A 1134 -27.75 -7.84 0.93
C THR A 1134 -27.63 -6.64 -0.01
N MET A 1135 -28.75 -6.16 -0.55
CA MET A 1135 -28.72 -4.93 -1.36
C MET A 1135 -28.85 -3.70 -0.46
N PRO A 1136 -28.31 -2.54 -0.87
CA PRO A 1136 -28.53 -1.28 -0.18
C PRO A 1136 -30.02 -0.98 0.01
N THR A 1137 -30.35 -0.38 1.15
CA THR A 1137 -31.71 0.06 1.48
C THR A 1137 -31.86 1.55 1.23
N LEU A 1138 -32.87 1.93 0.44
CA LEU A 1138 -33.19 3.33 0.12
C LEU A 1138 -34.58 3.71 0.64
N SER A 1139 -34.67 4.83 1.34
CA SER A 1139 -35.92 5.37 1.89
C SER A 1139 -36.11 6.83 1.46
N PHE A 1140 -37.16 7.11 0.68
CA PHE A 1140 -37.51 8.47 0.26
C PHE A 1140 -38.48 9.14 1.24
N ALA A 1141 -38.10 10.31 1.75
CA ALA A 1141 -38.97 11.19 2.51
C ALA A 1141 -39.77 12.14 1.61
N THR A 1142 -39.18 12.60 0.50
CA THR A 1142 -39.81 13.45 -0.53
C THR A 1142 -39.06 13.26 -1.87
N PRO A 1143 -39.70 13.43 -3.04
CA PRO A 1143 -41.14 13.61 -3.25
C PRO A 1143 -41.91 12.32 -2.95
N THR A 1144 -43.23 12.42 -2.75
CA THR A 1144 -44.10 11.23 -2.68
C THR A 1144 -44.30 10.68 -4.09
N LEU A 1145 -43.87 9.44 -4.32
CA LEU A 1145 -44.11 8.70 -5.57
C LEU A 1145 -45.40 7.89 -5.45
N TYR A 1146 -46.19 7.84 -6.52
CA TYR A 1146 -47.41 7.02 -6.61
C TYR A 1146 -47.21 5.92 -7.64
N ASP A 1147 -47.09 4.67 -7.18
CA ASP A 1147 -46.76 3.51 -8.02
C ASP A 1147 -45.50 3.75 -8.90
N GLY A 1148 -44.46 4.34 -8.31
CA GLY A 1148 -43.22 4.71 -9.00
C GLY A 1148 -43.29 6.01 -9.81
N VAL A 1149 -44.48 6.60 -9.99
CA VAL A 1149 -44.67 7.80 -10.81
C VAL A 1149 -44.58 9.07 -9.96
N LEU A 1150 -43.76 10.03 -10.41
CA LEU A 1150 -43.68 11.38 -9.87
C LEU A 1150 -44.76 12.28 -10.48
N TYR A 1151 -45.66 12.80 -9.66
CA TYR A 1151 -46.62 13.83 -10.08
C TYR A 1151 -46.23 15.18 -9.45
N THR A 1152 -45.70 16.09 -10.27
CA THR A 1152 -45.24 17.41 -9.84
C THR A 1152 -45.64 18.50 -10.84
N LYS A 1153 -45.75 19.73 -10.36
CA LYS A 1153 -45.86 20.96 -11.18
C LYS A 1153 -44.61 21.84 -11.06
N ASP A 1154 -43.74 21.48 -10.13
CA ASP A 1154 -42.55 22.23 -9.74
C ASP A 1154 -41.34 21.56 -10.40
N SER A 1155 -40.40 22.36 -10.89
CA SER A 1155 -39.13 21.91 -11.44
C SER A 1155 -38.08 22.98 -11.09
N PRO A 1156 -36.99 22.64 -10.38
CA PRO A 1156 -36.61 21.29 -9.96
C PRO A 1156 -37.46 20.71 -8.83
N VAL A 1157 -37.37 19.39 -8.62
CA VAL A 1157 -38.01 18.64 -7.53
C VAL A 1157 -36.95 18.11 -6.58
N THR A 1158 -37.14 18.32 -5.28
CA THR A 1158 -36.23 17.83 -4.24
C THR A 1158 -36.50 16.36 -3.90
N PHE A 1159 -35.52 15.51 -4.16
CA PHE A 1159 -35.42 14.13 -3.69
C PHE A 1159 -34.60 14.10 -2.40
N ALA A 1160 -35.22 13.73 -1.29
CA ALA A 1160 -34.54 13.61 0.00
C ALA A 1160 -35.00 12.37 0.75
N GLY A 1161 -34.10 11.83 1.57
CA GLY A 1161 -34.29 10.56 2.24
C GLY A 1161 -33.02 10.05 2.90
N SER A 1162 -32.98 8.74 3.16
CA SER A 1162 -31.82 8.06 3.71
C SER A 1162 -31.45 6.84 2.87
N ALA A 1163 -30.16 6.56 2.75
CA ALA A 1163 -29.64 5.31 2.23
C ALA A 1163 -28.75 4.64 3.29
N GLU A 1164 -28.71 3.32 3.30
CA GLU A 1164 -27.85 2.53 4.19
C GLU A 1164 -27.55 1.16 3.56
N ASP A 1165 -26.49 0.53 4.05
CA ASP A 1165 -26.03 -0.78 3.63
C ASP A 1165 -25.37 -1.50 4.81
N ASP A 1166 -25.47 -2.83 4.87
CA ASP A 1166 -24.89 -3.67 5.93
C ASP A 1166 -23.44 -4.10 5.67
N GLY A 1167 -22.89 -3.83 4.48
CA GLY A 1167 -21.55 -4.17 4.04
C GLY A 1167 -20.59 -2.98 3.93
N TRP A 1168 -19.82 -2.92 2.84
CA TRP A 1168 -18.67 -2.02 2.65
C TRP A 1168 -19.01 -0.63 2.10
N GLY A 1169 -20.28 -0.24 2.22
CA GLY A 1169 -20.77 1.05 1.73
C GLY A 1169 -21.45 0.93 0.36
N TYR A 1170 -21.86 2.07 -0.19
CA TYR A 1170 -22.70 2.13 -1.37
C TYR A 1170 -22.58 3.47 -2.07
N GLN A 1171 -22.94 3.46 -3.35
CA GLN A 1171 -23.11 4.66 -4.16
C GLN A 1171 -24.58 4.78 -4.56
N LEU A 1172 -25.19 5.91 -4.22
CA LEU A 1172 -26.53 6.30 -4.68
C LEU A 1172 -26.38 7.31 -5.81
N LYS A 1173 -26.95 6.99 -6.97
CA LYS A 1173 -27.05 7.87 -8.14
C LYS A 1173 -28.50 8.20 -8.47
N ILE A 1174 -28.71 9.43 -8.94
CA ILE A 1174 -29.96 9.85 -9.60
C ILE A 1174 -29.58 10.44 -10.96
N ASN A 1175 -30.18 9.92 -12.04
CA ASN A 1175 -29.84 10.23 -13.44
C ASN A 1175 -28.33 10.11 -13.70
N ASP A 1176 -27.73 9.01 -13.20
CA ASP A 1176 -26.29 8.71 -13.29
C ASP A 1176 -25.34 9.77 -12.67
N SER A 1177 -25.89 10.73 -11.92
CA SER A 1177 -25.09 11.61 -11.06
C SER A 1177 -25.08 11.08 -9.63
N ALA A 1178 -23.90 10.96 -9.03
CA ALA A 1178 -23.74 10.58 -7.64
C ALA A 1178 -24.40 11.60 -6.70
N VAL A 1179 -25.08 11.06 -5.68
CA VAL A 1179 -25.78 11.79 -4.62
C VAL A 1179 -25.15 11.49 -3.26
N ILE A 1180 -24.85 10.21 -3.02
CA ILE A 1180 -24.05 9.73 -1.89
C ILE A 1180 -23.02 8.76 -2.46
N ASP A 1181 -21.79 8.84 -1.97
CA ASP A 1181 -20.76 7.84 -2.20
C ASP A 1181 -20.04 7.57 -0.88
N VAL A 1182 -20.19 6.36 -0.36
CA VAL A 1182 -19.60 5.94 0.92
C VAL A 1182 -18.92 4.62 0.70
N TYR A 1183 -17.65 4.56 1.05
CA TYR A 1183 -16.90 3.31 1.17
C TYR A 1183 -16.34 3.20 2.59
N ASN A 1184 -16.55 2.05 3.23
CA ASN A 1184 -15.99 1.79 4.56
C ASN A 1184 -15.51 0.34 4.69
N GLY A 1185 -14.19 0.16 4.53
CA GLY A 1185 -13.55 -1.15 4.63
C GLY A 1185 -13.54 -1.76 6.04
N SER A 1186 -13.64 -0.93 7.10
CA SER A 1186 -13.38 -1.34 8.48
C SER A 1186 -14.52 -1.13 9.47
N GLY A 1187 -15.52 -0.32 9.12
CA GLY A 1187 -16.77 -0.15 9.87
C GLY A 1187 -17.95 -0.74 9.12
N THR A 1188 -18.10 -2.06 9.11
CA THR A 1188 -19.23 -2.71 8.43
C THR A 1188 -20.54 -2.49 9.20
N GLY A 1189 -21.65 -2.34 8.48
CA GLY A 1189 -22.99 -2.25 9.04
C GLY A 1189 -23.71 -0.91 8.87
N PRO A 1190 -25.05 -0.91 9.02
CA PRO A 1190 -25.90 0.23 8.67
C PRO A 1190 -25.65 1.46 9.56
N GLU A 1191 -25.24 1.30 10.82
CA GLU A 1191 -24.92 2.45 11.68
C GLU A 1191 -23.70 3.24 11.17
N SER A 1192 -22.74 2.57 10.54
CA SER A 1192 -21.52 3.19 10.00
C SER A 1192 -21.78 3.83 8.63
N ASN A 1193 -22.64 3.22 7.82
CA ASN A 1193 -22.84 3.57 6.41
C ASN A 1193 -24.10 4.41 6.13
N LYS A 1194 -25.05 4.50 7.07
CA LYS A 1194 -26.27 5.28 6.85
C LYS A 1194 -25.95 6.75 6.58
N ARG A 1195 -26.50 7.30 5.51
CA ARG A 1195 -26.43 8.73 5.18
C ARG A 1195 -27.81 9.26 4.81
N GLU A 1196 -28.08 10.48 5.25
CA GLU A 1196 -29.20 11.26 4.75
C GLU A 1196 -28.76 11.99 3.47
N PHE A 1197 -29.67 12.13 2.50
CA PHE A 1197 -29.43 12.91 1.28
C PHE A 1197 -30.56 13.87 0.98
N SER A 1198 -30.23 14.90 0.20
CA SER A 1198 -31.18 15.80 -0.44
C SER A 1198 -30.59 16.32 -1.74
N ARG A 1199 -31.27 16.11 -2.86
CA ARG A 1199 -30.85 16.54 -4.20
C ARG A 1199 -32.02 17.10 -4.98
N ASP A 1200 -31.82 18.27 -5.58
CA ASP A 1200 -32.78 18.85 -6.53
C ASP A 1200 -32.54 18.25 -7.92
N VAL A 1201 -33.62 17.74 -8.53
CA VAL A 1201 -33.60 17.09 -9.85
C VAL A 1201 -34.53 17.87 -10.77
N THR A 1202 -34.00 18.33 -11.91
CA THR A 1202 -34.83 18.96 -12.95
C THR A 1202 -35.59 17.88 -13.69
N VAL A 1203 -36.90 18.10 -13.86
CA VAL A 1203 -37.80 17.13 -14.51
C VAL A 1203 -38.72 17.82 -15.51
N ALA A 1204 -39.11 17.11 -16.55
CA ALA A 1204 -40.11 17.43 -17.55
C ALA A 1204 -41.17 16.32 -17.67
N ASP A 1205 -42.28 16.64 -18.35
CA ASP A 1205 -43.36 15.68 -18.56
C ASP A 1205 -42.91 14.55 -19.49
N GLY A 1206 -43.03 13.30 -19.03
CA GLY A 1206 -42.60 12.10 -19.75
C GLY A 1206 -41.18 11.61 -19.44
N ASP A 1207 -40.42 12.33 -18.61
CA ASP A 1207 -39.08 11.91 -18.19
C ASP A 1207 -39.12 10.59 -17.39
N ILE A 1208 -38.11 9.74 -17.62
CA ILE A 1208 -37.81 8.54 -16.82
C ILE A 1208 -36.55 8.82 -16.01
N LEU A 1209 -36.69 8.79 -14.68
CA LEU A 1209 -35.59 9.07 -13.76
C LEU A 1209 -34.89 7.77 -13.38
N LEU A 1210 -33.59 7.69 -13.63
CA LEU A 1210 -32.80 6.53 -13.24
C LEU A 1210 -32.34 6.68 -11.79
N ILE A 1211 -32.75 5.77 -10.91
CA ILE A 1211 -32.29 5.72 -9.52
C ILE A 1211 -31.54 4.41 -9.31
N VAL A 1212 -30.27 4.50 -8.93
CA VAL A 1212 -29.39 3.34 -8.73
C VAL A 1212 -28.71 3.47 -7.38
N ALA A 1213 -28.87 2.46 -6.52
CA ALA A 1213 -28.04 2.28 -5.34
C ALA A 1213 -27.29 0.96 -5.48
N GLY A 1214 -25.96 1.02 -5.60
CA GLY A 1214 -25.10 -0.15 -5.72
C GLY A 1214 -24.05 -0.16 -4.62
N ASP A 1215 -23.81 -1.32 -4.01
CA ASP A 1215 -22.69 -1.52 -3.09
C ASP A 1215 -21.39 -1.86 -3.82
N SER A 1216 -20.29 -1.96 -3.07
CA SER A 1216 -18.96 -2.30 -3.60
C SER A 1216 -18.83 -3.76 -4.06
N MET A 1217 -19.81 -4.62 -3.77
CA MET A 1217 -19.83 -6.05 -4.14
C MET A 1217 -20.76 -6.34 -5.32
N GLY A 1218 -21.34 -5.28 -5.90
CA GLY A 1218 -22.20 -5.33 -7.08
C GLY A 1218 -23.67 -5.60 -6.78
N ASN A 1219 -24.10 -5.68 -5.51
CA ASN A 1219 -25.53 -5.80 -5.23
C ASN A 1219 -26.18 -4.44 -5.51
N THR A 1220 -27.10 -4.42 -6.49
CA THR A 1220 -27.63 -3.18 -7.05
C THR A 1220 -29.15 -3.14 -6.97
N LEU A 1221 -29.67 -2.09 -6.37
CA LEU A 1221 -31.07 -1.67 -6.47
C LEU A 1221 -31.18 -0.62 -7.58
N ALA A 1222 -31.81 -0.98 -8.70
CA ALA A 1222 -32.07 -0.07 -9.81
C ALA A 1222 -33.57 0.00 -10.13
N GLY A 1223 -34.08 1.20 -10.38
CA GLY A 1223 -35.46 1.45 -10.79
C GLY A 1223 -35.57 2.69 -11.67
N GLY A 1224 -36.57 2.69 -12.56
CA GLY A 1224 -36.94 3.79 -13.45
C GLY A 1224 -38.38 4.20 -13.30
#